data_AF-A0A4Q4C7A1-F1
#
_entry.id   AF-A0A4Q4C7A1-F1
#
_cell.length_a   1.000
_cell.length_b   1.000
_cell.length_c   1.000
_cell.angle_alpha   90.00
_cell.angle_beta   90.00
_cell.angle_gamma   90.00
#
_symmetry.space_group_name_H-M   'P 1'
#
loop_
_entity.id
_entity.type
_entity.pdbx_description
1 polymer ?
#
loop_
_entity_poly.entity_id
_entity_poly.type
_entity_poly.pdbx_seq_one_letter_code
_entity_poly.pdbx_strand_id
1 'polypeptide(L)'
;MPLSAMFILPASVRLQEPVRIPAAIPTLQQGSVGEDRKAGSRYGKVLGKEWGGRPGHFAEYAFTTGVRIDPGRLRIRYARQMAGAAVLDVSLDGKPAGTLRLASTGGWGDREEEFREATLALPRLAAGAHRIRLTVPVFRPPVPLRELRGVPVLDLVGRRTDKNTVGHGRNVALYTGLPSRFYYATQDLTDVFSAADGETLDWFPDHVLVTPQGHPAANANLDEIAIEPGSAAPAETERSAVFEQRQVCVTKDDVTVSRIFVTNPGRAEVVHRIEVRGDCRNSADYRGRPGGTKATRREGDTVVMTDGNVFPSVLPAGLTIAVGGNAKPVEVETGTPGAYRLVYEVAVPAGKTATLVLACAIDRDEKKARAALARTLGERDALAGNREEWRRFYARDVPSFTSSDPSLDELYAFRWFLLRFSRAGGDLGYLKYPVVLEGRQAFQTYCCYSAPFMAFDLNWAVDPAFGYGQLANSPHVAYEDGRFPWYATPQTNRVPLDHASATGQSAIPWATWRFYQVHRRKDLIAPLYAGMKANVDWWIRDRDPDGNGLFSIDHQLETGMDDLDRRWQGPKPKRYEAIDATAYVVLNLRAVANMARVLGHTDDARTYGAYADRAARATQTVLWDPALERYRDRSPDTGERTDYNSITIFYPLFAGIAERENLGLVSRYLLNPKEYGTPHPVP
;
A
#
# COMPACT_ATOMS: atom_id res chain seq x y z
N MET A 1 56.25 33.35 -63.85
CA MET A 1 56.43 32.98 -62.43
C MET A 1 55.04 32.96 -61.80
N PRO A 2 54.61 31.85 -61.16
CA PRO A 2 53.19 31.62 -60.92
C PRO A 2 52.66 32.41 -59.73
N LEU A 3 51.46 32.96 -59.89
CA LEU A 3 50.60 33.45 -58.83
C LEU A 3 50.18 32.28 -57.94
N SER A 4 50.42 32.37 -56.63
CA SER A 4 49.76 31.52 -55.65
C SER A 4 48.47 32.19 -55.18
N ALA A 5 47.35 31.60 -55.58
CA ALA A 5 46.02 31.95 -55.12
C ALA A 5 45.84 31.53 -53.66
N MET A 6 45.55 32.48 -52.78
CA MET A 6 45.16 32.20 -51.40
C MET A 6 43.64 32.15 -51.33
N PHE A 7 43.11 30.94 -51.35
CA PHE A 7 41.69 30.66 -51.10
C PHE A 7 41.37 31.02 -49.64
N ILE A 8 40.52 32.04 -49.45
CA ILE A 8 39.85 32.29 -48.17
C ILE A 8 38.74 31.26 -48.04
N LEU A 9 38.95 30.25 -47.19
CA LEU A 9 37.90 29.34 -46.73
C LEU A 9 36.82 30.17 -46.00
N PRO A 10 35.52 29.93 -46.24
CA PRO A 10 34.47 30.56 -45.44
C PRO A 10 34.62 30.11 -43.98
N ALA A 11 34.46 31.05 -43.05
CA ALA A 11 34.45 30.77 -41.62
C ALA A 11 33.54 29.58 -41.34
N SER A 12 34.12 28.52 -40.76
CA SER A 12 33.39 27.36 -40.30
C SER A 12 32.30 27.83 -39.33
N VAL A 13 31.05 27.62 -39.73
CA VAL A 13 29.91 27.70 -38.81
C VAL A 13 30.16 26.63 -37.77
N ARG A 14 30.74 27.00 -36.61
CA ARG A 14 30.81 26.12 -35.45
C ARG A 14 29.37 25.83 -35.05
N LEU A 15 28.88 24.64 -35.41
CA LEU A 15 27.67 24.09 -34.82
C LEU A 15 27.89 24.02 -33.32
N GLN A 16 27.07 24.72 -32.55
CA GLN A 16 27.15 24.71 -31.09
C GLN A 16 26.83 23.31 -30.60
N GLU A 17 27.72 22.72 -29.80
CA GLU A 17 27.44 21.45 -29.14
C GLU A 17 26.28 21.61 -28.13
N PRO A 18 25.38 20.62 -28.02
CA PRO A 18 24.31 20.63 -27.02
C PRO A 18 24.86 20.83 -25.61
N VAL A 19 24.23 21.71 -24.83
CA VAL A 19 24.51 21.82 -23.40
C VAL A 19 23.90 20.60 -22.72
N ARG A 20 24.73 19.68 -22.22
CA ARG A 20 24.29 18.45 -21.53
C ARG A 20 24.49 18.58 -20.02
N ILE A 21 23.46 18.21 -19.27
CA ILE A 21 23.41 18.30 -17.82
C ILE A 21 23.00 16.93 -17.26
N PRO A 22 23.79 16.32 -16.35
CA PRO A 22 23.36 15.13 -15.63
C PRO A 22 22.13 15.46 -14.78
N ALA A 23 21.01 14.79 -15.04
CA ALA A 23 19.74 15.15 -14.40
C ALA A 23 19.75 14.85 -12.89
N ALA A 24 20.57 13.89 -12.44
CA ALA A 24 20.76 13.54 -11.03
C ALA A 24 21.34 14.66 -10.14
N ILE A 25 21.78 15.78 -10.72
CA ILE A 25 22.46 16.87 -10.00
C ILE A 25 21.71 18.20 -10.22
N PRO A 26 20.47 18.35 -9.72
CA PRO A 26 19.76 19.61 -9.79
C PRO A 26 20.40 20.66 -8.87
N THR A 27 20.33 21.93 -9.28
CA THR A 27 20.72 23.07 -8.47
C THR A 27 19.77 23.27 -7.29
N LEU A 28 18.48 23.01 -7.49
CA LEU A 28 17.45 23.01 -6.46
C LEU A 28 16.41 21.93 -6.77
N GLN A 29 15.94 21.21 -5.76
CA GLN A 29 14.93 20.17 -5.96
C GLN A 29 13.96 20.07 -4.79
N GLN A 30 12.78 19.52 -5.07
CA GLN A 30 11.81 19.05 -4.10
C GLN A 30 11.20 17.73 -4.58
N GLY A 31 11.14 16.73 -3.69
CA GLY A 31 10.36 15.51 -3.91
C GLY A 31 11.12 14.23 -4.19
N SER A 32 12.45 14.24 -4.29
CA SER A 32 13.27 13.01 -4.28
C SER A 32 13.53 12.58 -2.83
N VAL A 33 13.56 11.26 -2.57
CA VAL A 33 13.85 10.69 -1.24
C VAL A 33 15.25 10.07 -1.15
N GLY A 34 16.14 10.43 -2.08
CA GLY A 34 17.56 10.06 -2.04
C GLY A 34 18.13 9.70 -3.42
N GLU A 35 19.37 9.22 -3.41
CA GLU A 35 20.07 8.78 -4.62
C GLU A 35 19.39 7.55 -5.25
N ASP A 36 19.27 7.56 -6.58
CA ASP A 36 18.77 6.42 -7.38
C ASP A 36 19.83 6.00 -8.40
N ARG A 37 20.29 4.75 -8.28
CA ARG A 37 21.30 4.15 -9.17
C ARG A 37 20.62 3.25 -10.18
N LYS A 38 20.90 3.50 -11.45
CA LYS A 38 20.31 2.78 -12.57
C LYS A 38 21.40 2.34 -13.53
N ALA A 39 21.52 1.04 -13.75
CA ALA A 39 22.59 0.49 -14.58
C ALA A 39 22.50 0.95 -16.05
N GLY A 40 21.29 1.24 -16.56
CA GLY A 40 21.08 1.82 -17.89
C GLY A 40 21.29 3.34 -18.00
N SER A 41 21.64 4.02 -16.90
CA SER A 41 21.94 5.46 -16.88
C SER A 41 23.28 5.75 -17.53
N ARG A 42 23.38 6.87 -18.28
CA ARG A 42 24.67 7.33 -18.83
C ARG A 42 25.65 7.79 -17.76
N TYR A 43 25.15 8.14 -16.59
CA TYR A 43 25.92 8.68 -15.47
C TYR A 43 25.94 7.74 -14.26
N GLY A 44 25.35 6.54 -14.39
CA GLY A 44 25.16 5.57 -13.30
C GLY A 44 24.12 5.99 -12.24
N LYS A 45 23.53 7.18 -12.37
CA LYS A 45 22.58 7.78 -11.44
C LYS A 45 21.56 8.62 -12.20
N VAL A 46 20.34 8.65 -11.69
CA VAL A 46 19.23 9.42 -12.24
C VAL A 46 18.65 10.35 -11.18
N LEU A 47 17.96 11.42 -11.59
CA LEU A 47 16.97 12.05 -10.71
C LEU A 47 15.77 11.11 -10.68
N GLY A 48 15.85 10.17 -9.77
CA GLY A 48 14.88 9.12 -9.49
C GLY A 48 14.74 8.95 -7.97
N LYS A 49 14.08 7.88 -7.54
CA LYS A 49 13.60 7.66 -6.17
C LYS A 49 12.48 8.64 -5.76
N GLU A 50 11.27 8.35 -6.24
CA GLU A 50 10.00 9.04 -5.94
C GLU A 50 9.89 10.50 -6.42
N TRP A 51 10.92 11.02 -7.10
CA TRP A 51 10.85 12.37 -7.67
C TRP A 51 9.71 12.47 -8.69
N GLY A 52 8.89 13.51 -8.55
CA GLY A 52 7.69 13.68 -9.37
C GLY A 52 6.49 12.82 -8.95
N GLY A 53 6.54 12.14 -7.81
CA GLY A 53 5.40 11.38 -7.27
C GLY A 53 4.22 12.24 -6.79
N ARG A 54 4.40 13.56 -6.57
CA ARG A 54 3.34 14.46 -6.09
C ARG A 54 3.31 15.78 -6.88
N PRO A 55 2.13 16.42 -6.99
CA PRO A 55 2.01 17.78 -7.50
C PRO A 55 2.94 18.75 -6.77
N GLY A 56 3.56 19.68 -7.52
CA GLY A 56 4.50 20.67 -6.98
C GLY A 56 5.93 20.16 -6.75
N HIS A 57 6.21 18.84 -6.88
CA HIS A 57 7.60 18.36 -6.98
C HIS A 57 8.30 19.06 -8.15
N PHE A 58 9.56 19.45 -7.96
CA PHE A 58 10.31 20.16 -9.00
C PHE A 58 11.80 19.86 -8.96
N ALA A 59 12.47 20.14 -10.07
CA ALA A 59 13.93 20.13 -10.20
C ALA A 59 14.37 21.28 -11.10
N GLU A 60 15.34 22.06 -10.63
CA GLU A 60 15.89 23.23 -11.31
C GLU A 60 17.37 23.00 -11.63
N TYR A 61 17.77 23.41 -12.83
CA TYR A 61 19.13 23.24 -13.36
C TYR A 61 19.63 24.56 -13.89
N ALA A 62 20.79 25.00 -13.38
CA ALA A 62 21.54 26.11 -13.94
C ALA A 62 22.43 25.63 -15.09
N PHE A 63 22.50 26.42 -16.17
CA PHE A 63 23.38 26.14 -17.29
C PHE A 63 23.81 27.43 -18.00
N THR A 64 24.85 27.35 -18.83
CA THR A 64 25.37 28.50 -19.58
C THR A 64 25.46 28.16 -21.06
N THR A 65 24.97 29.07 -21.91
CA THR A 65 25.08 28.99 -23.38
C THR A 65 26.20 29.90 -23.86
N GLY A 66 27.16 29.34 -24.62
CA GLY A 66 28.28 30.12 -25.16
C GLY A 66 27.90 31.03 -26.34
N VAL A 67 26.86 30.67 -27.08
CA VAL A 67 26.27 31.49 -28.16
C VAL A 67 24.74 31.45 -28.07
N ARG A 68 24.09 32.34 -28.81
CA ARG A 68 22.62 32.44 -28.92
C ARG A 68 22.03 31.18 -29.55
N ILE A 69 20.94 30.66 -28.98
CA ILE A 69 20.18 29.52 -29.52
C ILE A 69 18.78 30.01 -29.94
N ASP A 70 18.43 29.83 -31.21
CA ASP A 70 17.15 30.29 -31.77
C ASP A 70 16.72 29.47 -33.01
N PRO A 71 15.62 28.69 -32.94
CA PRO A 71 14.87 28.34 -31.74
C PRO A 71 15.66 27.36 -30.86
N GLY A 72 15.37 27.36 -29.55
CA GLY A 72 15.91 26.39 -28.61
C GLY A 72 15.06 25.13 -28.54
N ARG A 73 15.69 24.01 -28.17
CA ARG A 73 15.03 22.75 -27.87
C ARG A 73 15.54 22.18 -26.56
N LEU A 74 14.60 21.83 -25.67
CA LEU A 74 14.85 20.96 -24.53
C LEU A 74 14.68 19.51 -24.97
N ARG A 75 15.63 18.65 -24.60
CA ARG A 75 15.54 17.18 -24.69
C ARG A 75 15.82 16.59 -23.32
N ILE A 76 14.97 15.68 -22.87
CA ILE A 76 15.17 14.93 -21.62
C ILE A 76 15.23 13.44 -21.95
N ARG A 77 16.31 12.77 -21.53
CA ARG A 77 16.39 11.31 -21.50
C ARG A 77 15.82 10.82 -20.17
N TYR A 78 14.83 9.93 -20.21
CA TYR A 78 14.13 9.46 -19.02
C TYR A 78 13.69 8.00 -19.14
N ALA A 79 13.44 7.35 -18.01
CA ALA A 79 12.79 6.05 -17.92
C ALA A 79 11.56 6.13 -17.00
N ARG A 80 10.47 5.45 -17.36
CA ARG A 80 9.20 5.46 -16.63
C ARG A 80 8.43 4.17 -16.92
N GLN A 81 8.16 3.35 -15.92
CA GLN A 81 7.40 2.10 -16.13
C GLN A 81 5.89 2.34 -16.16
N MET A 82 5.38 3.30 -15.38
CA MET A 82 3.95 3.52 -15.19
C MET A 82 3.20 3.74 -16.51
N ALA A 83 1.92 3.33 -16.56
CA ALA A 83 1.06 3.54 -17.72
C ALA A 83 0.74 5.04 -17.93
N GLY A 84 0.19 5.36 -19.10
CA GLY A 84 -0.15 6.74 -19.50
C GLY A 84 1.07 7.62 -19.77
N ALA A 85 0.80 8.90 -20.04
CA ALA A 85 1.83 9.93 -20.20
C ALA A 85 1.74 10.92 -19.04
N ALA A 86 2.81 11.02 -18.26
CA ALA A 86 2.99 12.04 -17.27
C ALA A 86 3.26 13.41 -17.91
N VAL A 87 3.05 14.46 -17.12
CA VAL A 87 3.17 15.84 -17.57
C VAL A 87 4.10 16.61 -16.63
N LEU A 88 5.01 17.41 -17.21
CA LEU A 88 5.85 18.35 -16.47
C LEU A 88 5.72 19.74 -17.08
N ASP A 89 5.41 20.74 -16.25
CA ASP A 89 5.53 22.14 -16.64
C ASP A 89 7.00 22.55 -16.64
N VAL A 90 7.42 23.19 -17.73
CA VAL A 90 8.77 23.66 -17.94
C VAL A 90 8.77 25.18 -17.88
N SER A 91 9.62 25.74 -17.03
CA SER A 91 9.92 27.17 -17.02
C SER A 91 11.39 27.42 -17.34
N LEU A 92 11.66 28.44 -18.15
CA LEU A 92 12.99 28.93 -18.48
C LEU A 92 13.15 30.34 -17.91
N ASP A 93 14.19 30.56 -17.11
CA ASP A 93 14.48 31.84 -16.44
C ASP A 93 13.26 32.40 -15.66
N GLY A 94 12.53 31.51 -15.00
CA GLY A 94 11.33 31.83 -14.24
C GLY A 94 10.06 32.09 -15.07
N LYS A 95 10.14 31.98 -16.40
CA LYS A 95 8.99 32.18 -17.30
C LYS A 95 8.47 30.84 -17.84
N PRO A 96 7.15 30.63 -17.98
CA PRO A 96 6.61 29.43 -18.62
C PRO A 96 7.18 29.25 -20.03
N ALA A 97 7.72 28.07 -20.32
CA ALA A 97 8.27 27.71 -21.63
C ALA A 97 7.38 26.67 -22.35
N GLY A 98 6.67 25.83 -21.60
CA GLY A 98 5.70 24.88 -22.14
C GLY A 98 5.55 23.66 -21.26
N THR A 99 5.02 22.58 -21.82
CA THR A 99 4.67 21.37 -21.09
C THR A 99 5.28 20.15 -21.78
N LEU A 100 6.06 19.37 -21.03
CA LEU A 100 6.70 18.16 -21.48
C LEU A 100 5.83 16.94 -21.15
N ARG A 101 5.72 15.99 -22.08
CA ARG A 101 4.99 14.72 -21.88
C ARG A 101 5.97 13.55 -21.79
N LEU A 102 5.84 12.77 -20.73
CA LEU A 102 6.68 11.59 -20.44
C LEU A 102 5.81 10.33 -20.52
N ALA A 103 5.85 9.64 -21.67
CA ALA A 103 5.14 8.37 -21.86
C ALA A 103 5.77 7.23 -21.05
N SER A 104 5.05 6.12 -20.88
CA SER A 104 5.70 4.88 -20.41
C SER A 104 6.83 4.50 -21.37
N THR A 105 7.98 4.14 -20.81
CA THR A 105 9.14 3.63 -21.53
C THR A 105 9.29 2.11 -21.39
N GLY A 106 8.45 1.48 -20.56
CA GLY A 106 8.44 0.04 -20.32
C GLY A 106 9.35 -0.45 -19.18
N GLY A 107 10.06 0.44 -18.48
CA GLY A 107 10.94 0.09 -17.37
C GLY A 107 11.42 1.29 -16.55
N TRP A 108 12.18 1.02 -15.49
CA TRP A 108 12.70 2.04 -14.57
C TRP A 108 14.10 2.52 -14.93
N GLY A 109 14.67 2.04 -16.03
CA GLY A 109 16.01 2.44 -16.48
C GLY A 109 17.10 1.52 -15.96
N ASP A 110 16.75 0.31 -15.51
CA ASP A 110 17.75 -0.68 -15.10
C ASP A 110 18.55 -1.18 -16.33
N ARG A 111 18.01 -0.99 -17.53
CA ARG A 111 18.67 -1.26 -18.81
C ARG A 111 18.61 -0.05 -19.75
N GLU A 112 19.57 0.06 -20.66
CA GLU A 112 19.66 1.21 -21.57
C GLU A 112 18.42 1.32 -22.49
N GLU A 113 17.87 0.19 -22.94
CA GLU A 113 16.69 0.14 -23.79
C GLU A 113 15.40 0.62 -23.13
N GLU A 114 15.41 0.82 -21.81
CA GLU A 114 14.27 1.34 -21.05
C GLU A 114 14.22 2.87 -21.00
N PHE A 115 15.22 3.57 -21.56
CA PHE A 115 15.21 5.02 -21.66
C PHE A 115 14.63 5.49 -22.99
N ARG A 116 13.88 6.59 -22.94
CA ARG A 116 13.35 7.31 -24.10
C ARG A 116 13.66 8.79 -23.97
N GLU A 117 13.36 9.54 -25.02
CA GLU A 117 13.55 10.98 -25.06
C GLU A 117 12.23 11.70 -25.18
N ALA A 118 12.07 12.79 -24.42
CA ALA A 118 10.98 13.73 -24.58
C ALA A 118 11.57 15.09 -24.95
N THR A 119 10.90 15.81 -25.86
CA THR A 119 11.37 17.11 -26.35
C THR A 119 10.33 18.20 -26.16
N LEU A 120 10.80 19.43 -25.99
CA LEU A 120 9.98 20.63 -25.91
C LEU A 120 10.67 21.78 -26.64
N ALA A 121 9.92 22.52 -27.45
CA ALA A 121 10.41 23.75 -28.07
C ALA A 121 10.59 24.81 -26.97
N LEU A 122 11.75 25.45 -26.94
CA LEU A 122 12.05 26.55 -26.06
C LEU A 122 12.04 27.87 -26.84
N PRO A 123 11.70 28.99 -26.18
CA PRO A 123 11.91 30.30 -26.76
C PRO A 123 13.41 30.54 -27.01
N ARG A 124 13.73 31.59 -27.76
CA ARG A 124 15.10 32.04 -28.00
C ARG A 124 15.88 32.19 -26.68
N LEU A 125 17.08 31.62 -26.63
CA LEU A 125 18.04 31.79 -25.53
C LEU A 125 19.15 32.74 -25.95
N ALA A 126 19.45 33.73 -25.10
CA ALA A 126 20.65 34.55 -25.27
C ALA A 126 21.92 33.72 -25.03
N ALA A 127 23.09 34.29 -25.30
CA ALA A 127 24.33 33.76 -24.74
C ALA A 127 24.41 34.20 -23.27
N GLY A 128 24.73 33.28 -22.36
CA GLY A 128 24.85 33.59 -20.94
C GLY A 128 24.29 32.50 -20.03
N ALA A 129 24.12 32.85 -18.76
CA ALA A 129 23.59 31.96 -17.74
C ALA A 129 22.05 31.90 -17.81
N HIS A 130 21.51 30.70 -17.69
CA HIS A 130 20.10 30.38 -17.74
C HIS A 130 19.73 29.37 -16.65
N ARG A 131 18.44 29.29 -16.35
CA ARG A 131 17.86 28.27 -15.46
C ARG A 131 16.66 27.61 -16.11
N ILE A 132 16.60 26.30 -16.05
CA ILE A 132 15.42 25.53 -16.45
C ILE A 132 14.86 24.78 -15.24
N ARG A 133 13.55 24.85 -15.05
CA ARG A 133 12.85 24.12 -13.99
C ARG A 133 11.77 23.24 -14.59
N LEU A 134 11.73 22.00 -14.12
CA LEU A 134 10.73 20.99 -14.41
C LEU A 134 9.85 20.85 -13.16
N THR A 135 8.53 20.99 -13.31
CA THR A 135 7.58 20.97 -12.19
C THR A 135 6.43 20.02 -12.49
N VAL A 136 6.05 19.16 -11.55
CA VAL A 136 4.80 18.40 -11.66
C VAL A 136 3.62 19.37 -11.48
N PRO A 137 2.74 19.51 -12.48
CA PRO A 137 1.65 20.46 -12.42
C PRO A 137 0.70 20.14 -11.26
N VAL A 138 0.11 21.19 -10.69
CA VAL A 138 -1.02 21.05 -9.76
C VAL A 138 -2.30 21.12 -10.58
N PHE A 139 -3.06 20.03 -10.62
CA PHE A 139 -4.34 20.02 -11.30
C PHE A 139 -5.31 20.95 -10.57
N ARG A 140 -5.95 21.85 -11.31
CA ARG A 140 -6.98 22.75 -10.80
C ARG A 140 -8.30 22.46 -11.51
N PRO A 141 -9.31 21.93 -10.79
CA PRO A 141 -10.64 21.74 -11.34
C PRO A 141 -11.18 23.07 -11.90
N PRO A 142 -11.72 23.08 -13.14
CA PRO A 142 -12.30 24.29 -13.73
C PRO A 142 -13.67 24.65 -13.14
N VAL A 143 -14.24 23.79 -12.28
CA VAL A 143 -15.52 23.98 -11.60
C VAL A 143 -15.39 23.54 -10.13
N PRO A 144 -16.25 24.02 -9.22
CA PRO A 144 -16.24 23.60 -7.82
C PRO A 144 -16.46 22.09 -7.64
N LEU A 145 -15.81 21.53 -6.62
CA LEU A 145 -16.00 20.12 -6.25
C LEU A 145 -17.42 19.87 -5.74
N ARG A 146 -18.03 18.81 -6.22
CA ARG A 146 -19.31 18.29 -5.71
C ARG A 146 -19.05 17.32 -4.56
N GLU A 147 -19.15 17.80 -3.33
CA GLU A 147 -18.96 17.00 -2.11
C GLU A 147 -20.26 16.30 -1.66
N LEU A 148 -20.12 15.22 -0.89
CA LEU A 148 -21.23 14.62 -0.16
C LEU A 148 -21.56 15.43 1.11
N ARG A 149 -22.70 15.16 1.74
CA ARG A 149 -23.08 15.79 3.02
C ARG A 149 -22.02 15.52 4.08
N GLY A 150 -21.59 16.56 4.81
CA GLY A 150 -20.58 16.44 5.87
C GLY A 150 -20.93 15.43 6.96
N VAL A 151 -19.91 14.70 7.42
CA VAL A 151 -19.96 13.76 8.55
C VAL A 151 -18.69 14.01 9.37
N PRO A 152 -18.80 14.50 10.63
CA PRO A 152 -17.66 15.06 11.35
C PRO A 152 -16.42 14.16 11.40
N VAL A 153 -16.57 12.88 11.75
CA VAL A 153 -15.44 11.94 11.85
C VAL A 153 -14.81 11.61 10.49
N LEU A 154 -15.61 11.58 9.41
CA LEU A 154 -15.10 11.33 8.06
C LEU A 154 -14.41 12.57 7.50
N ASP A 155 -14.92 13.76 7.83
CA ASP A 155 -14.35 15.04 7.40
C ASP A 155 -13.07 15.39 8.18
N LEU A 156 -12.96 14.93 9.43
CA LEU A 156 -11.75 15.03 10.26
C LEU A 156 -10.58 14.26 9.63
N VAL A 157 -10.85 13.06 9.11
CA VAL A 157 -9.83 12.17 8.53
C VAL A 157 -9.63 12.41 7.02
N GLY A 158 -10.68 12.86 6.34
CA GLY A 158 -10.69 13.12 4.91
C GLY A 158 -10.10 14.48 4.54
N ARG A 159 -10.54 15.04 3.42
CA ARG A 159 -10.00 16.30 2.85
C ARG A 159 -8.53 16.18 2.42
N ARG A 160 -8.18 15.03 1.84
CA ARG A 160 -6.80 14.64 1.51
C ARG A 160 -6.61 14.42 0.01
N THR A 161 -5.47 14.83 -0.50
CA THR A 161 -5.05 14.53 -1.89
C THR A 161 -3.90 13.53 -1.96
N ASP A 162 -3.33 13.15 -0.81
CA ASP A 162 -2.24 12.18 -0.68
C ASP A 162 -2.72 10.72 -0.51
N LYS A 163 -4.04 10.50 -0.58
CA LYS A 163 -4.71 9.20 -0.43
C LYS A 163 -5.61 8.94 -1.63
N ASN A 164 -5.84 7.67 -1.96
CA ASN A 164 -6.61 7.28 -3.13
C ASN A 164 -7.35 5.95 -2.93
N THR A 165 -7.61 5.56 -1.68
CA THR A 165 -8.01 4.18 -1.35
C THR A 165 -9.39 4.09 -0.74
N VAL A 166 -10.26 3.22 -1.24
CA VAL A 166 -11.59 2.98 -0.68
C VAL A 166 -11.93 1.49 -0.64
N GLY A 167 -12.71 1.12 0.38
CA GLY A 167 -13.11 -0.25 0.69
C GLY A 167 -14.16 -0.18 1.80
N HIS A 168 -14.90 -1.27 2.08
CA HIS A 168 -15.87 -1.27 3.19
C HIS A 168 -15.66 -2.37 4.23
N GLY A 169 -14.51 -3.03 4.18
CA GLY A 169 -14.11 -4.08 5.10
C GLY A 169 -14.65 -5.47 4.78
N ARG A 170 -14.78 -5.74 3.49
CA ARG A 170 -15.02 -7.07 2.93
C ARG A 170 -13.92 -7.40 1.92
N ASN A 171 -14.18 -8.02 0.76
CA ASN A 171 -13.09 -8.56 -0.05
C ASN A 171 -12.50 -7.54 -1.03
N VAL A 172 -13.25 -6.50 -1.42
CA VAL A 172 -12.79 -5.51 -2.39
C VAL A 172 -12.05 -4.35 -1.71
N ALA A 173 -10.83 -4.08 -2.19
CA ALA A 173 -10.13 -2.82 -1.95
C ALA A 173 -9.78 -2.18 -3.29
N LEU A 174 -10.03 -0.87 -3.40
CA LEU A 174 -9.78 -0.08 -4.59
C LEU A 174 -8.75 1.00 -4.27
N TYR A 175 -7.76 1.11 -5.15
CA TYR A 175 -6.82 2.23 -5.24
C TYR A 175 -7.13 2.98 -6.53
N THR A 176 -7.71 4.17 -6.45
CA THR A 176 -7.98 5.00 -7.64
C THR A 176 -6.66 5.50 -8.23
N GLY A 177 -6.68 5.89 -9.50
CA GLY A 177 -5.49 6.34 -10.22
C GLY A 177 -5.71 6.38 -11.71
N LEU A 178 -4.64 6.56 -12.47
CA LEU A 178 -4.65 6.51 -13.94
C LEU A 178 -3.63 5.48 -14.42
N PRO A 179 -3.96 4.17 -14.44
CA PRO A 179 -5.27 3.57 -14.11
C PRO A 179 -5.45 3.26 -12.61
N SER A 180 -6.67 2.91 -12.21
CA SER A 180 -6.99 2.36 -10.90
C SER A 180 -6.51 0.90 -10.74
N ARG A 181 -6.52 0.40 -9.50
CA ARG A 181 -6.11 -0.98 -9.17
C ARG A 181 -7.06 -1.57 -8.13
N PHE A 182 -7.57 -2.77 -8.43
CA PHE A 182 -8.52 -3.48 -7.60
C PHE A 182 -7.88 -4.72 -6.97
N TYR A 183 -8.26 -5.01 -5.73
CA TYR A 183 -7.87 -6.22 -5.03
C TYR A 183 -9.11 -6.96 -4.54
N TYR A 184 -9.12 -8.29 -4.69
CA TYR A 184 -10.10 -9.18 -4.06
C TYR A 184 -9.37 -10.12 -3.10
N ALA A 185 -9.56 -9.92 -1.79
CA ALA A 185 -8.69 -10.50 -0.78
C ALA A 185 -7.20 -10.31 -1.17
N THR A 186 -6.44 -11.38 -1.35
CA THR A 186 -5.00 -11.32 -1.62
C THR A 186 -4.66 -11.31 -3.13
N GLN A 187 -5.68 -11.16 -3.99
CA GLN A 187 -5.53 -11.18 -5.44
C GLN A 187 -5.55 -9.75 -5.99
N ASP A 188 -4.55 -9.39 -6.78
CA ASP A 188 -4.58 -8.20 -7.64
C ASP A 188 -5.43 -8.51 -8.87
N LEU A 189 -6.53 -7.78 -9.02
CA LEU A 189 -7.46 -7.92 -10.14
C LEU A 189 -7.10 -7.03 -11.32
N THR A 190 -6.11 -6.13 -11.18
CA THR A 190 -5.78 -5.02 -12.10
C THR A 190 -6.88 -3.94 -12.15
N ASP A 191 -6.98 -3.19 -13.25
CA ASP A 191 -8.10 -2.30 -13.53
C ASP A 191 -9.25 -3.06 -14.18
N VAL A 192 -10.27 -3.40 -13.38
CA VAL A 192 -11.50 -4.06 -13.86
C VAL A 192 -12.66 -3.09 -14.06
N PHE A 193 -12.48 -1.80 -13.77
CA PHE A 193 -13.54 -0.80 -13.82
C PHE A 193 -12.97 0.63 -13.89
N SER A 194 -12.61 1.06 -15.10
CA SER A 194 -11.98 2.35 -15.37
C SER A 194 -12.90 3.57 -15.12
N ALA A 195 -14.16 3.35 -14.76
CA ALA A 195 -15.02 4.42 -14.24
C ALA A 195 -14.54 4.93 -12.86
N ALA A 196 -13.66 4.19 -12.18
CA ALA A 196 -12.98 4.62 -10.96
C ALA A 196 -11.67 5.39 -11.22
N ASP A 197 -11.23 5.48 -12.48
CA ASP A 197 -9.97 6.12 -12.83
C ASP A 197 -10.02 7.64 -12.66
N GLY A 198 -8.89 8.19 -12.22
CA GLY A 198 -8.65 9.61 -12.17
C GLY A 198 -7.58 10.02 -11.16
N GLU A 199 -7.10 11.25 -11.31
CA GLU A 199 -6.33 11.93 -10.27
C GLU A 199 -7.25 12.26 -9.09
N THR A 200 -6.76 12.07 -7.87
CA THR A 200 -7.52 12.38 -6.65
C THR A 200 -7.64 13.88 -6.45
N LEU A 201 -8.87 14.37 -6.47
CA LEU A 201 -9.23 15.73 -6.12
C LEU A 201 -9.46 15.88 -4.62
N ASP A 202 -10.11 14.88 -4.02
CA ASP A 202 -10.29 14.79 -2.59
C ASP A 202 -10.53 13.34 -2.17
N TRP A 203 -10.16 12.99 -0.94
CA TRP A 203 -10.26 11.66 -0.38
C TRP A 203 -10.87 11.70 1.02
N PHE A 204 -11.78 10.77 1.27
CA PHE A 204 -12.37 10.48 2.56
C PHE A 204 -12.30 8.96 2.82
N PRO A 205 -12.41 8.50 4.07
CA PRO A 205 -12.42 7.07 4.40
C PRO A 205 -13.46 6.25 3.62
N ASP A 206 -14.59 6.87 3.25
CA ASP A 206 -15.74 6.23 2.62
C ASP A 206 -15.79 6.40 1.09
N HIS A 207 -15.14 7.41 0.52
CA HIS A 207 -15.21 7.71 -0.92
C HIS A 207 -14.03 8.56 -1.39
N VAL A 208 -13.78 8.56 -2.70
CA VAL A 208 -12.81 9.42 -3.37
C VAL A 208 -13.51 10.29 -4.41
N LEU A 209 -13.11 11.55 -4.51
CA LEU A 209 -13.42 12.43 -5.64
C LEU A 209 -12.25 12.37 -6.60
N VAL A 210 -12.49 11.94 -7.83
CA VAL A 210 -11.46 11.83 -8.87
C VAL A 210 -11.86 12.51 -10.17
N THR A 211 -10.87 12.79 -11.02
CA THR A 211 -11.10 13.26 -12.39
C THR A 211 -10.22 12.52 -13.40
N PRO A 212 -10.79 12.01 -14.51
CA PRO A 212 -9.99 11.38 -15.57
C PRO A 212 -9.18 12.40 -16.38
N GLN A 213 -9.51 13.70 -16.30
CA GLN A 213 -8.76 14.78 -16.95
C GLN A 213 -7.49 15.20 -16.17
N GLY A 214 -7.23 14.57 -15.03
CA GLY A 214 -6.03 14.81 -14.23
C GLY A 214 -4.75 14.28 -14.88
N HIS A 215 -3.66 14.35 -14.14
CA HIS A 215 -2.35 13.90 -14.57
C HIS A 215 -1.92 12.61 -13.84
N PRO A 216 -1.49 11.57 -14.57
CA PRO A 216 -0.78 10.47 -13.93
C PRO A 216 0.43 10.99 -13.17
N ALA A 217 0.77 10.35 -12.04
CA ALA A 217 1.99 10.67 -11.31
C ALA A 217 3.19 10.66 -12.26
N ALA A 218 4.05 11.68 -12.14
CA ALA A 218 5.18 11.80 -13.03
C ALA A 218 6.15 10.65 -12.81
N ASN A 219 6.56 10.47 -11.54
CA ASN A 219 7.45 9.43 -11.03
C ASN A 219 8.33 8.84 -12.14
N ALA A 220 9.30 9.63 -12.59
CA ALA A 220 10.12 9.33 -13.75
C ALA A 220 11.59 9.51 -13.40
N ASN A 221 12.41 8.58 -13.87
CA ASN A 221 13.84 8.57 -13.66
C ASN A 221 14.51 9.39 -14.77
N LEU A 222 14.89 10.63 -14.46
CA LEU A 222 15.53 11.52 -15.43
C LEU A 222 17.05 11.27 -15.44
N ASP A 223 17.64 11.11 -16.62
CA ASP A 223 19.06 10.78 -16.78
C ASP A 223 19.89 11.95 -17.31
N GLU A 224 19.47 12.53 -18.44
CA GLU A 224 20.18 13.63 -19.11
C GLU A 224 19.19 14.72 -19.50
N ILE A 225 19.55 15.98 -19.26
CA ILE A 225 18.91 17.15 -19.84
C ILE A 225 19.85 17.73 -20.88
N ALA A 226 19.33 18.00 -22.08
CA ALA A 226 20.07 18.65 -23.15
C ALA A 226 19.34 19.86 -23.70
N ILE A 227 20.08 20.96 -23.90
CA ILE A 227 19.61 22.18 -24.54
C ILE A 227 20.39 22.36 -25.85
N GLU A 228 19.68 22.43 -26.96
CA GLU A 228 20.28 22.45 -28.31
C GLU A 228 19.48 23.31 -29.28
N PRO A 229 20.08 23.74 -30.42
CA PRO A 229 19.34 24.38 -31.49
C PRO A 229 18.34 23.42 -32.13
N GLY A 230 17.10 23.88 -32.36
CA GLY A 230 16.10 23.12 -33.08
C GLY A 230 14.67 23.52 -32.76
N SER A 231 13.77 23.31 -33.70
CA SER A 231 12.33 23.34 -33.41
C SER A 231 11.88 21.99 -32.85
N ALA A 232 10.80 22.02 -32.06
CA ALA A 232 10.02 20.82 -31.73
C ALA A 232 8.58 21.06 -32.19
N ALA A 233 7.84 19.98 -32.48
CA ALA A 233 6.43 20.09 -32.79
C ALA A 233 5.70 20.72 -31.58
N PRO A 234 4.79 21.70 -31.79
CA PRO A 234 3.96 22.20 -30.72
C PRO A 234 3.15 21.04 -30.12
N ALA A 235 3.11 20.95 -28.79
CA ALA A 235 2.29 19.95 -28.12
C ALA A 235 0.82 20.30 -28.33
N GLU A 236 0.10 19.51 -29.13
CA GLU A 236 -1.35 19.59 -29.21
C GLU A 236 -1.92 19.21 -27.83
N THR A 237 -2.60 20.17 -27.20
CA THR A 237 -3.41 19.91 -26.02
C THR A 237 -4.86 19.98 -26.44
N GLU A 238 -5.42 18.85 -26.84
CA GLU A 238 -6.88 18.71 -26.94
C GLU A 238 -7.47 18.95 -25.55
N ARG A 239 -8.08 20.11 -25.35
CA ARG A 239 -8.85 20.40 -24.13
C ARG A 239 -10.25 19.82 -24.32
N SER A 240 -10.67 18.97 -23.39
CA SER A 240 -12.04 18.48 -23.37
C SER A 240 -13.03 19.65 -23.25
N ALA A 241 -14.13 19.59 -24.01
CA ALA A 241 -15.20 20.59 -23.96
C ALA A 241 -16.01 20.53 -22.66
N VAL A 242 -15.85 19.46 -21.88
CA VAL A 242 -16.53 19.24 -20.59
C VAL A 242 -15.50 18.91 -19.51
N PHE A 243 -15.94 18.97 -18.25
CA PHE A 243 -15.17 18.50 -17.11
C PHE A 243 -15.91 17.37 -16.40
N GLU A 244 -15.20 16.26 -16.16
CA GLU A 244 -15.71 15.13 -15.38
C GLU A 244 -15.17 15.17 -13.95
N GLN A 245 -16.08 15.05 -13.00
CA GLN A 245 -15.78 14.71 -11.61
C GLN A 245 -16.51 13.42 -11.26
N ARG A 246 -15.84 12.48 -10.61
CA ARG A 246 -16.40 11.19 -10.21
C ARG A 246 -16.33 11.03 -8.70
N GLN A 247 -17.45 10.71 -8.06
CA GLN A 247 -17.49 10.24 -6.67
C GLN A 247 -17.44 8.71 -6.70
N VAL A 248 -16.43 8.13 -6.09
CA VAL A 248 -16.15 6.69 -6.14
C VAL A 248 -16.13 6.09 -4.74
N CYS A 249 -16.92 5.06 -4.49
CA CYS A 249 -16.88 4.30 -3.23
C CYS A 249 -16.94 2.79 -3.49
N VAL A 250 -16.59 2.00 -2.47
CA VAL A 250 -16.85 0.56 -2.41
C VAL A 250 -17.85 0.33 -1.28
N THR A 251 -18.96 -0.36 -1.57
CA THR A 251 -20.03 -0.64 -0.61
C THR A 251 -19.77 -1.92 0.20
N LYS A 252 -20.66 -2.25 1.16
CA LYS A 252 -20.53 -3.43 2.05
C LYS A 252 -20.69 -4.74 1.31
N ASP A 253 -21.32 -4.66 0.15
CA ASP A 253 -21.61 -5.79 -0.72
C ASP A 253 -20.56 -5.94 -1.82
N ASP A 254 -19.37 -5.35 -1.66
CA ASP A 254 -18.26 -5.40 -2.63
C ASP A 254 -18.68 -4.86 -4.02
N VAL A 255 -19.50 -3.81 -4.02
CA VAL A 255 -19.87 -3.05 -5.22
C VAL A 255 -19.13 -1.72 -5.24
N THR A 256 -18.29 -1.51 -6.25
CA THR A 256 -17.70 -0.21 -6.56
C THR A 256 -18.71 0.63 -7.32
N VAL A 257 -18.99 1.84 -6.85
CA VAL A 257 -19.91 2.78 -7.48
C VAL A 257 -19.12 4.00 -7.95
N SER A 258 -19.38 4.45 -9.17
CA SER A 258 -18.87 5.70 -9.71
C SER A 258 -20.04 6.60 -10.14
N ARG A 259 -20.26 7.68 -9.40
CA ARG A 259 -21.20 8.76 -9.79
C ARG A 259 -20.43 9.82 -10.55
N ILE A 260 -20.67 9.89 -11.85
CA ILE A 260 -19.97 10.75 -12.78
C ILE A 260 -20.80 12.00 -13.03
N PHE A 261 -20.23 13.16 -12.74
CA PHE A 261 -20.76 14.47 -13.07
C PHE A 261 -20.03 15.01 -14.28
N VAL A 262 -20.77 15.24 -15.38
CA VAL A 262 -20.23 15.86 -16.59
C VAL A 262 -20.72 17.29 -16.64
N THR A 263 -19.81 18.25 -16.52
CA THR A 263 -20.15 19.69 -16.53
C THR A 263 -19.70 20.33 -17.84
N ASN A 264 -20.63 20.99 -18.52
CA ASN A 264 -20.37 21.74 -19.74
C ASN A 264 -20.26 23.24 -19.41
N PRO A 265 -19.06 23.82 -19.32
CA PRO A 265 -18.87 25.25 -19.12
C PRO A 265 -19.10 26.08 -20.40
N GLY A 266 -19.31 25.43 -21.54
CA GLY A 266 -19.48 26.06 -22.84
C GLY A 266 -20.86 26.69 -23.05
N ARG A 267 -21.04 27.21 -24.27
CA ARG A 267 -22.25 27.94 -24.69
C ARG A 267 -23.20 27.13 -25.58
N ALA A 268 -22.79 25.94 -26.01
CA ALA A 268 -23.60 25.03 -26.81
C ALA A 268 -23.71 23.68 -26.10
N GLU A 269 -24.76 22.91 -26.40
CA GLU A 269 -24.89 21.54 -25.93
C GLU A 269 -23.72 20.67 -26.42
N VAL A 270 -23.26 19.76 -25.57
CA VAL A 270 -22.23 18.76 -25.90
C VAL A 270 -22.78 17.38 -25.61
N VAL A 271 -22.67 16.47 -26.59
CA VAL A 271 -22.85 15.03 -26.35
C VAL A 271 -21.49 14.46 -25.99
N HIS A 272 -21.29 14.18 -24.70
CA HIS A 272 -20.04 13.66 -24.18
C HIS A 272 -20.05 12.14 -24.15
N ARG A 273 -18.97 11.52 -24.65
CA ARG A 273 -18.81 10.07 -24.69
C ARG A 273 -17.95 9.62 -23.52
N ILE A 274 -18.53 8.82 -22.62
CA ILE A 274 -17.83 8.22 -21.49
C ILE A 274 -17.56 6.76 -21.84
N GLU A 275 -16.28 6.42 -21.94
CA GLU A 275 -15.83 5.07 -22.19
C GLU A 275 -15.35 4.40 -20.89
N VAL A 276 -15.83 3.20 -20.65
CA VAL A 276 -15.48 2.39 -19.47
C VAL A 276 -14.97 1.04 -19.91
N ARG A 277 -13.83 0.64 -19.38
CA ARG A 277 -13.13 -0.61 -19.67
C ARG A 277 -12.87 -1.36 -18.38
N GLY A 278 -12.62 -2.65 -18.53
CA GLY A 278 -12.04 -3.49 -17.48
C GLY A 278 -11.29 -4.65 -18.10
N ASP A 279 -10.20 -5.08 -17.46
CA ASP A 279 -9.29 -6.10 -18.00
C ASP A 279 -8.62 -6.93 -16.90
N CYS A 280 -9.22 -8.08 -16.55
CA CYS A 280 -8.66 -9.00 -15.56
C CYS A 280 -7.64 -9.99 -16.13
N ARG A 281 -7.21 -9.88 -17.41
CA ARG A 281 -6.34 -10.89 -18.04
C ARG A 281 -4.99 -11.06 -17.34
N ASN A 282 -4.49 -9.98 -16.74
CA ASN A 282 -3.23 -9.97 -15.99
C ASN A 282 -3.40 -10.10 -14.47
N SER A 283 -4.58 -10.49 -14.00
CA SER A 283 -4.81 -10.71 -12.56
C SER A 283 -3.85 -11.77 -12.00
N ALA A 284 -3.28 -11.50 -10.82
CA ALA A 284 -2.30 -12.37 -10.18
C ALA A 284 -2.33 -12.23 -8.64
N ASP A 285 -1.79 -13.22 -7.94
CA ASP A 285 -1.55 -13.20 -6.49
C ASP A 285 -0.08 -13.51 -6.20
N TYR A 286 0.24 -14.04 -5.01
CA TYR A 286 1.58 -14.50 -4.61
C TYR A 286 2.25 -15.45 -5.62
N ARG A 287 1.50 -16.11 -6.52
CA ARG A 287 2.06 -16.95 -7.58
C ARG A 287 2.75 -16.12 -8.67
N GLY A 288 2.43 -14.83 -8.78
CA GLY A 288 2.99 -13.89 -9.76
C GLY A 288 2.68 -14.23 -11.23
N ARG A 289 1.85 -15.25 -11.49
CA ARG A 289 1.55 -15.74 -12.84
C ARG A 289 0.17 -15.24 -13.27
N PRO A 290 0.09 -14.34 -14.28
CA PRO A 290 -1.18 -14.08 -14.94
C PRO A 290 -1.66 -15.33 -15.68
N GLY A 291 -2.96 -15.50 -15.85
CA GLY A 291 -3.51 -16.67 -16.54
C GLY A 291 -4.90 -17.08 -16.08
N GLY A 292 -5.19 -18.39 -16.12
CA GLY A 292 -6.50 -18.97 -15.79
C GLY A 292 -7.55 -18.79 -16.90
N THR A 293 -8.66 -19.53 -16.79
CA THR A 293 -9.78 -19.39 -17.71
C THR A 293 -10.45 -18.03 -17.47
N LYS A 294 -10.66 -17.28 -18.55
CA LYS A 294 -11.40 -16.02 -18.53
C LYS A 294 -12.62 -16.14 -19.41
N ALA A 295 -13.70 -15.49 -19.01
CA ALA A 295 -14.88 -15.34 -19.84
C ALA A 295 -15.39 -13.90 -19.71
N THR A 296 -15.90 -13.36 -20.81
CA THR A 296 -16.66 -12.11 -20.82
C THR A 296 -17.91 -12.35 -21.64
N ARG A 297 -19.05 -11.88 -21.17
CA ARG A 297 -20.28 -11.86 -21.96
C ARG A 297 -21.13 -10.65 -21.65
N ARG A 298 -21.96 -10.31 -22.63
CA ARG A 298 -23.01 -9.30 -22.48
C ARG A 298 -24.27 -9.94 -21.90
N GLU A 299 -24.89 -9.25 -20.95
CA GLU A 299 -26.16 -9.62 -20.30
C GLU A 299 -27.08 -8.39 -20.34
N GLY A 300 -27.87 -8.25 -21.40
CA GLY A 300 -28.69 -7.06 -21.63
C GLY A 300 -27.83 -5.78 -21.76
N ASP A 301 -28.00 -4.85 -20.83
CA ASP A 301 -27.25 -3.58 -20.75
C ASP A 301 -26.05 -3.66 -19.78
N THR A 302 -25.73 -4.86 -19.31
CA THR A 302 -24.61 -5.15 -18.40
C THR A 302 -23.59 -6.08 -19.04
N VAL A 303 -22.39 -6.12 -18.46
CA VAL A 303 -21.33 -7.08 -18.78
C VAL A 303 -21.04 -7.94 -17.57
N VAL A 304 -20.80 -9.23 -17.80
CA VAL A 304 -20.31 -10.15 -16.78
C VAL A 304 -18.98 -10.73 -17.24
N MET A 305 -17.94 -10.53 -16.44
CA MET A 305 -16.65 -11.23 -16.56
C MET A 305 -16.52 -12.29 -15.48
N THR A 306 -15.83 -13.38 -15.82
CA THR A 306 -15.43 -14.41 -14.87
C THR A 306 -13.93 -14.65 -14.97
N ASP A 307 -13.28 -14.66 -13.82
CA ASP A 307 -11.86 -14.93 -13.67
C ASP A 307 -11.62 -16.25 -12.89
N GLY A 308 -11.29 -17.32 -13.62
CA GLY A 308 -10.95 -18.63 -13.07
C GLY A 308 -9.55 -18.73 -12.46
N ASN A 309 -8.73 -17.68 -12.50
CA ASN A 309 -7.40 -17.67 -11.85
C ASN A 309 -7.46 -17.33 -10.36
N VAL A 310 -8.54 -16.69 -9.92
CA VAL A 310 -8.68 -16.23 -8.53
C VAL A 310 -8.96 -17.42 -7.64
N PHE A 311 -7.97 -17.81 -6.84
CA PHE A 311 -8.04 -18.91 -5.86
C PHE A 311 -8.74 -20.18 -6.39
N PRO A 312 -8.26 -20.82 -7.47
CA PRO A 312 -9.01 -21.86 -8.19
C PRO A 312 -9.46 -23.06 -7.35
N SER A 313 -8.72 -23.40 -6.28
CA SER A 313 -9.15 -24.46 -5.34
C SER A 313 -10.25 -24.03 -4.37
N VAL A 314 -10.42 -22.72 -4.17
CA VAL A 314 -11.42 -22.11 -3.29
C VAL A 314 -12.64 -21.66 -4.10
N LEU A 315 -12.42 -21.13 -5.29
CA LEU A 315 -13.42 -20.58 -6.21
C LEU A 315 -13.39 -21.36 -7.54
N PRO A 316 -13.85 -22.62 -7.59
CA PRO A 316 -13.79 -23.44 -8.80
C PRO A 316 -14.60 -22.86 -9.98
N ALA A 317 -15.61 -22.04 -9.70
CA ALA A 317 -16.38 -21.33 -10.71
C ALA A 317 -15.72 -20.02 -11.19
N GLY A 318 -14.60 -19.62 -10.58
CA GLY A 318 -13.96 -18.32 -10.76
C GLY A 318 -14.64 -17.19 -9.99
N LEU A 319 -13.97 -16.04 -9.97
CA LEU A 319 -14.52 -14.80 -9.42
C LEU A 319 -15.39 -14.11 -10.47
N THR A 320 -16.59 -13.65 -10.09
CA THR A 320 -17.47 -12.91 -10.99
C THR A 320 -17.33 -11.41 -10.80
N ILE A 321 -17.28 -10.68 -11.91
CA ILE A 321 -17.26 -9.21 -11.98
C ILE A 321 -18.41 -8.77 -12.89
N ALA A 322 -19.43 -8.13 -12.34
CA ALA A 322 -20.60 -7.65 -13.07
C ALA A 322 -20.59 -6.12 -13.15
N VAL A 323 -20.71 -5.56 -14.36
CA VAL A 323 -20.58 -4.12 -14.62
C VAL A 323 -21.79 -3.59 -15.36
N GLY A 324 -22.27 -2.40 -14.97
CA GLY A 324 -23.38 -1.73 -15.64
C GLY A 324 -23.57 -0.29 -15.19
N GLY A 325 -24.67 0.31 -15.63
CA GLY A 325 -25.03 1.68 -15.30
C GLY A 325 -26.54 1.90 -15.17
N ASN A 326 -26.91 3.07 -14.67
CA ASN A 326 -28.32 3.52 -14.61
C ASN A 326 -28.86 4.05 -15.95
N ALA A 327 -28.04 4.00 -17.00
CA ALA A 327 -28.39 4.29 -18.38
C ALA A 327 -27.95 3.14 -19.28
N LYS A 328 -28.53 3.06 -20.48
CA LYS A 328 -28.18 2.05 -21.48
C LYS A 328 -26.87 2.45 -22.21
N PRO A 329 -25.89 1.54 -22.37
CA PRO A 329 -24.72 1.81 -23.18
C PRO A 329 -25.07 1.86 -24.68
N VAL A 330 -24.42 2.76 -25.42
CA VAL A 330 -24.55 2.86 -26.88
C VAL A 330 -23.65 1.86 -27.61
N GLU A 331 -22.53 1.47 -27.00
CA GLU A 331 -21.61 0.45 -27.50
C GLU A 331 -21.23 -0.53 -26.39
N VAL A 332 -21.13 -1.82 -26.75
CA VAL A 332 -20.74 -2.90 -25.84
C VAL A 332 -19.83 -3.86 -26.59
N GLU A 333 -18.59 -4.01 -26.12
CA GLU A 333 -17.62 -4.96 -26.66
C GLU A 333 -17.22 -5.97 -25.58
N THR A 334 -17.40 -7.25 -25.90
CA THR A 334 -17.08 -8.39 -25.01
C THR A 334 -16.34 -9.50 -25.74
N GLY A 335 -15.76 -9.19 -26.91
CA GLY A 335 -15.12 -10.19 -27.79
C GLY A 335 -13.82 -10.78 -27.23
N THR A 336 -13.19 -10.09 -26.27
CA THR A 336 -11.94 -10.53 -25.63
C THR A 336 -12.26 -11.12 -24.25
N PRO A 337 -12.05 -12.43 -24.02
CA PRO A 337 -12.28 -13.03 -22.71
C PRO A 337 -11.45 -12.35 -21.62
N GLY A 338 -12.10 -11.96 -20.52
CA GLY A 338 -11.49 -11.26 -19.40
C GLY A 338 -11.33 -9.75 -19.59
N ALA A 339 -11.81 -9.18 -20.70
CA ALA A 339 -11.86 -7.74 -20.93
C ALA A 339 -13.19 -7.27 -21.52
N TYR A 340 -13.54 -6.01 -21.33
CA TYR A 340 -14.71 -5.38 -21.96
C TYR A 340 -14.51 -3.90 -22.25
N ARG A 341 -15.39 -3.35 -23.08
CA ARG A 341 -15.58 -1.91 -23.29
C ARG A 341 -17.07 -1.57 -23.34
N LEU A 342 -17.46 -0.55 -22.59
CA LEU A 342 -18.80 0.05 -22.57
C LEU A 342 -18.68 1.53 -22.92
N VAL A 343 -19.59 2.04 -23.76
CA VAL A 343 -19.68 3.47 -24.06
C VAL A 343 -21.04 3.99 -23.70
N TYR A 344 -21.06 5.14 -23.02
CA TYR A 344 -22.25 5.89 -22.70
C TYR A 344 -22.18 7.27 -23.36
N GLU A 345 -23.31 7.75 -23.85
CA GLU A 345 -23.46 9.12 -24.34
C GLU A 345 -24.27 9.93 -23.34
N VAL A 346 -23.74 11.10 -22.97
CA VAL A 346 -24.35 12.01 -22.01
C VAL A 346 -24.50 13.36 -22.69
N ALA A 347 -25.75 13.72 -23.02
CA ALA A 347 -26.06 15.06 -23.50
C ALA A 347 -26.02 16.06 -22.33
N VAL A 348 -25.21 17.11 -22.47
CA VAL A 348 -25.01 18.14 -21.44
C VAL A 348 -25.29 19.52 -22.04
N PRO A 349 -26.43 20.15 -21.69
CA PRO A 349 -26.73 21.50 -22.13
C PRO A 349 -25.67 22.51 -21.66
N ALA A 350 -25.57 23.63 -22.38
CA ALA A 350 -24.67 24.73 -22.04
C ALA A 350 -24.83 25.20 -20.57
N GLY A 351 -23.73 25.29 -19.83
CA GLY A 351 -23.71 25.71 -18.43
C GLY A 351 -24.38 24.73 -17.45
N LYS A 352 -24.69 23.50 -17.87
CA LYS A 352 -25.35 22.49 -17.02
C LYS A 352 -24.39 21.34 -16.67
N THR A 353 -24.82 20.54 -15.70
CA THR A 353 -24.20 19.28 -15.32
C THR A 353 -25.19 18.14 -15.55
N ALA A 354 -24.75 17.08 -16.21
CA ALA A 354 -25.48 15.81 -16.27
C ALA A 354 -24.84 14.78 -15.34
N THR A 355 -25.58 13.74 -14.98
CA THR A 355 -25.11 12.69 -14.06
C THR A 355 -25.34 11.30 -14.65
N LEU A 356 -24.31 10.47 -14.57
CA LEU A 356 -24.34 9.05 -14.90
C LEU A 356 -23.86 8.26 -13.67
N VAL A 357 -24.52 7.15 -13.34
CA VAL A 357 -24.09 6.27 -12.26
C VAL A 357 -23.73 4.92 -12.85
N LEU A 358 -22.49 4.52 -12.65
CA LEU A 358 -21.96 3.22 -13.07
C LEU A 358 -21.55 2.43 -11.83
N ALA A 359 -21.60 1.11 -11.93
CA ALA A 359 -21.20 0.24 -10.84
C ALA A 359 -20.53 -1.06 -11.34
N CYS A 360 -19.67 -1.61 -10.49
CA CYS A 360 -18.97 -2.87 -10.68
C CYS A 360 -19.11 -3.70 -9.39
N ALA A 361 -19.87 -4.80 -9.46
CA ALA A 361 -20.07 -5.73 -8.35
C ALA A 361 -19.16 -6.95 -8.50
N ILE A 362 -18.47 -7.31 -7.41
CA ILE A 362 -17.52 -8.41 -7.40
C ILE A 362 -17.93 -9.42 -6.33
N ASP A 363 -18.27 -10.65 -6.73
CA ASP A 363 -18.59 -11.73 -5.80
C ASP A 363 -18.17 -13.09 -6.40
N ARG A 364 -17.97 -14.08 -5.54
CA ARG A 364 -17.71 -15.47 -5.94
C ARG A 364 -18.94 -16.15 -6.56
N ASP A 365 -20.13 -15.65 -6.27
CA ASP A 365 -21.39 -16.15 -6.82
C ASP A 365 -21.95 -15.13 -7.82
N GLU A 366 -22.13 -15.57 -9.08
CA GLU A 366 -22.63 -14.70 -10.14
C GLU A 366 -24.01 -14.10 -9.81
N LYS A 367 -24.92 -14.89 -9.25
CA LYS A 367 -26.27 -14.41 -8.93
C LYS A 367 -26.20 -13.31 -7.86
N LYS A 368 -25.31 -13.46 -6.87
CA LYS A 368 -25.09 -12.43 -5.85
C LYS A 368 -24.46 -11.18 -6.44
N ALA A 369 -23.44 -11.30 -7.29
CA ALA A 369 -22.82 -10.16 -7.97
C ALA A 369 -23.85 -9.37 -8.79
N ARG A 370 -24.67 -10.06 -9.61
CA ARG A 370 -25.71 -9.43 -10.42
C ARG A 370 -26.82 -8.80 -9.58
N ALA A 371 -27.26 -9.47 -8.52
CA ALA A 371 -28.28 -8.92 -7.62
C ALA A 371 -27.76 -7.70 -6.84
N ALA A 372 -26.50 -7.70 -6.42
CA ALA A 372 -25.86 -6.55 -5.78
C ALA A 372 -25.74 -5.38 -6.76
N LEU A 373 -25.29 -5.62 -8.00
CA LEU A 373 -25.23 -4.61 -9.04
C LEU A 373 -26.60 -3.97 -9.28
N ALA A 374 -27.63 -4.79 -9.51
CA ALA A 374 -28.99 -4.31 -9.79
C ALA A 374 -29.58 -3.52 -8.61
N ARG A 375 -29.39 -4.00 -7.37
CA ARG A 375 -29.83 -3.29 -6.16
C ARG A 375 -29.16 -1.93 -6.06
N THR A 376 -27.84 -1.88 -6.16
CA THR A 376 -27.05 -0.64 -6.03
C THR A 376 -27.41 0.39 -7.11
N LEU A 377 -27.62 -0.04 -8.36
CA LEU A 377 -28.05 0.85 -9.44
C LEU A 377 -29.52 1.33 -9.29
N GLY A 378 -30.35 0.57 -8.57
CA GLY A 378 -31.72 0.95 -8.22
C GLY A 378 -31.84 1.85 -7.00
N GLU A 379 -30.77 2.05 -6.23
CA GLU A 379 -30.76 2.96 -5.09
C GLU A 379 -30.80 4.43 -5.54
N ARG A 380 -31.53 5.26 -4.81
CA ARG A 380 -31.59 6.70 -5.07
C ARG A 380 -30.22 7.38 -4.92
N ASP A 381 -29.46 6.98 -3.90
CA ASP A 381 -28.15 7.55 -3.60
C ASP A 381 -27.25 6.55 -2.85
N ALA A 382 -26.62 5.64 -3.59
CA ALA A 382 -25.71 4.62 -3.01
C ALA A 382 -24.50 5.22 -2.29
N LEU A 383 -23.99 6.38 -2.73
CA LEU A 383 -22.87 7.08 -2.10
C LEU A 383 -23.25 7.62 -0.71
N ALA A 384 -24.43 8.22 -0.58
CA ALA A 384 -24.96 8.66 0.70
C ALA A 384 -25.26 7.48 1.64
N GLY A 385 -25.76 6.36 1.10
CA GLY A 385 -25.94 5.11 1.84
C GLY A 385 -24.62 4.57 2.39
N ASN A 386 -23.58 4.51 1.57
CA ASN A 386 -22.24 4.07 1.99
C ASN A 386 -21.64 5.00 3.07
N ARG A 387 -21.80 6.32 2.91
CA ARG A 387 -21.35 7.31 3.88
C ARG A 387 -22.05 7.16 5.23
N GLU A 388 -23.34 6.84 5.22
CA GLU A 388 -24.12 6.58 6.43
C GLU A 388 -23.69 5.29 7.14
N GLU A 389 -23.35 4.23 6.40
CA GLU A 389 -22.79 2.99 6.97
C GLU A 389 -21.41 3.22 7.62
N TRP A 390 -20.58 4.08 7.04
CA TRP A 390 -19.33 4.52 7.65
C TRP A 390 -19.56 5.37 8.90
N ARG A 391 -20.51 6.31 8.87
CA ARG A 391 -20.91 7.09 10.05
C ARG A 391 -21.39 6.17 11.18
N ARG A 392 -22.22 5.17 10.87
CA ARG A 392 -22.73 4.19 11.84
C ARG A 392 -21.60 3.40 12.48
N PHE A 393 -20.61 2.95 11.70
CA PHE A 393 -19.46 2.21 12.21
C PHE A 393 -18.72 2.98 13.29
N TYR A 394 -18.33 4.23 13.02
CA TYR A 394 -17.69 5.09 14.01
C TYR A 394 -18.58 5.41 15.21
N ALA A 395 -19.90 5.46 15.02
CA ALA A 395 -20.84 5.79 16.08
C ALA A 395 -21.23 4.60 16.97
N ARG A 396 -21.09 3.36 16.50
CA ARG A 396 -21.69 2.18 17.16
C ARG A 396 -20.79 0.95 17.25
N ASP A 397 -19.88 0.75 16.32
CA ASP A 397 -19.15 -0.52 16.19
C ASP A 397 -17.77 -0.46 16.83
N VAL A 398 -17.23 0.75 17.05
CA VAL A 398 -15.92 0.99 17.67
C VAL A 398 -16.04 1.99 18.82
N PRO A 399 -15.11 2.01 19.79
CA PRO A 399 -15.15 2.97 20.89
C PRO A 399 -15.02 4.41 20.39
N SER A 400 -15.70 5.33 21.06
CA SER A 400 -15.46 6.75 20.89
C SER A 400 -14.16 7.16 21.60
N PHE A 401 -13.39 8.04 20.97
CA PHE A 401 -12.17 8.62 21.54
C PHE A 401 -12.19 10.13 21.31
N THR A 402 -11.74 10.88 22.31
CA THR A 402 -11.53 12.33 22.22
C THR A 402 -10.34 12.71 23.08
N SER A 403 -9.53 13.66 22.61
CA SER A 403 -8.32 14.15 23.26
C SER A 403 -8.31 15.67 23.29
N SER A 404 -7.56 16.25 24.24
CA SER A 404 -7.25 17.68 24.21
C SER A 404 -6.33 18.06 23.04
N ASP A 405 -5.67 17.07 22.42
CA ASP A 405 -4.92 17.21 21.17
C ASP A 405 -5.75 16.63 20.01
N PRO A 406 -6.33 17.46 19.14
CA PRO A 406 -7.16 17.02 18.02
C PRO A 406 -6.44 16.12 17.01
N SER A 407 -5.10 16.17 16.93
CA SER A 407 -4.35 15.29 16.04
C SER A 407 -4.44 13.81 16.47
N LEU A 408 -4.65 13.54 17.76
CA LEU A 408 -4.88 12.20 18.26
C LEU A 408 -6.29 11.69 17.91
N ASP A 409 -7.28 12.57 17.82
CA ASP A 409 -8.64 12.21 17.37
C ASP A 409 -8.63 11.79 15.91
N GLU A 410 -7.92 12.55 15.06
CA GLU A 410 -7.70 12.20 13.66
C GLU A 410 -6.97 10.85 13.55
N LEU A 411 -5.84 10.69 14.26
CA LEU A 411 -5.05 9.46 14.24
C LEU A 411 -5.88 8.24 14.67
N TYR A 412 -6.67 8.37 15.74
CA TYR A 412 -7.53 7.30 16.22
C TYR A 412 -8.57 6.89 15.18
N ALA A 413 -9.26 7.86 14.58
CA ALA A 413 -10.27 7.61 13.55
C ALA A 413 -9.63 7.01 12.28
N PHE A 414 -8.43 7.47 11.89
CA PHE A 414 -7.66 6.93 10.78
C PHE A 414 -7.21 5.49 11.02
N ARG A 415 -6.79 5.13 12.24
CA ARG A 415 -6.46 3.73 12.58
C ARG A 415 -7.64 2.78 12.40
N TRP A 416 -8.84 3.17 12.84
CA TRP A 416 -10.04 2.36 12.61
C TRP A 416 -10.44 2.28 11.14
N PHE A 417 -10.22 3.34 10.36
CA PHE A 417 -10.32 3.26 8.90
C PHE A 417 -9.37 2.19 8.36
N LEU A 418 -8.08 2.21 8.73
CA LEU A 418 -7.09 1.25 8.24
C LEU A 418 -7.48 -0.20 8.57
N LEU A 419 -7.92 -0.46 9.80
CA LEU A 419 -8.36 -1.79 10.25
C LEU A 419 -9.58 -2.26 9.46
N ARG A 420 -10.57 -1.38 9.24
CA ARG A 420 -11.76 -1.72 8.46
C ARG A 420 -11.42 -1.91 6.99
N PHE A 421 -10.72 -0.97 6.36
CA PHE A 421 -10.32 -1.01 4.95
C PHE A 421 -9.48 -2.25 4.62
N SER A 422 -8.58 -2.63 5.53
CA SER A 422 -7.65 -3.74 5.32
C SER A 422 -8.25 -5.12 5.62
N ARG A 423 -9.53 -5.17 5.99
CA ARG A 423 -10.25 -6.41 6.23
C ARG A 423 -10.51 -7.17 4.93
N ALA A 424 -10.49 -8.50 4.98
CA ALA A 424 -10.85 -9.42 3.90
C ALA A 424 -11.20 -10.81 4.46
N GLY A 425 -11.66 -11.72 3.58
CA GLY A 425 -12.01 -13.09 3.95
C GLY A 425 -13.45 -13.21 4.45
N GLY A 426 -13.70 -14.22 5.29
CA GLY A 426 -15.06 -14.61 5.67
C GLY A 426 -15.64 -15.57 4.66
N ASP A 427 -15.48 -16.86 4.95
CA ASP A 427 -15.81 -17.98 4.07
C ASP A 427 -15.02 -17.99 2.74
N LEU A 428 -13.71 -17.72 2.83
CA LEU A 428 -12.81 -17.68 1.67
C LEU A 428 -11.57 -18.54 1.91
N GLY A 429 -11.74 -19.86 1.77
CA GLY A 429 -10.67 -20.86 1.93
C GLY A 429 -10.06 -20.81 3.33
N TYR A 430 -8.72 -20.69 3.40
CA TYR A 430 -7.99 -20.52 4.67
C TYR A 430 -8.34 -19.23 5.43
N LEU A 431 -8.92 -18.22 4.77
CA LEU A 431 -9.48 -17.03 5.43
C LEU A 431 -10.96 -17.28 5.77
N LYS A 432 -11.19 -18.28 6.63
CA LYS A 432 -12.52 -18.74 7.05
C LYS A 432 -13.30 -17.65 7.76
N TYR A 433 -12.64 -16.86 8.59
CA TYR A 433 -13.25 -15.68 9.22
C TYR A 433 -12.67 -14.39 8.64
N PRO A 434 -13.37 -13.25 8.75
CA PRO A 434 -12.83 -11.97 8.31
C PRO A 434 -11.58 -11.56 9.11
N VAL A 435 -10.47 -11.34 8.41
CA VAL A 435 -9.16 -10.91 8.96
C VAL A 435 -8.76 -9.54 8.43
N VAL A 436 -7.95 -8.82 9.18
CA VAL A 436 -7.18 -7.68 8.70
C VAL A 436 -5.88 -8.20 8.09
N LEU A 437 -5.65 -7.87 6.82
CA LEU A 437 -4.42 -8.23 6.10
C LEU A 437 -3.33 -7.21 6.36
N GLU A 438 -2.09 -7.67 6.29
CA GLU A 438 -0.91 -6.81 6.33
C GLU A 438 -0.78 -6.05 5.01
N GLY A 439 -1.22 -4.78 4.98
CA GLY A 439 -1.07 -3.88 3.85
C GLY A 439 -1.69 -4.38 2.54
N ARG A 440 -2.93 -3.97 2.24
CA ARG A 440 -3.69 -4.37 1.02
C ARG A 440 -3.01 -4.03 -0.33
N GLN A 441 -2.01 -3.16 -0.35
CA GLN A 441 -1.26 -2.80 -1.56
C GLN A 441 0.00 -3.62 -1.77
N ALA A 442 0.64 -4.05 -0.67
CA ALA A 442 1.99 -4.60 -0.67
C ALA A 442 1.96 -6.10 -0.39
N PHE A 443 1.88 -6.50 0.89
CA PHE A 443 2.04 -7.90 1.29
C PHE A 443 0.76 -8.70 1.07
N GLN A 444 -0.42 -8.13 1.38
CA GLN A 444 -1.72 -8.74 1.10
C GLN A 444 -1.91 -10.11 1.75
N THR A 445 -1.34 -10.37 2.92
CA THR A 445 -1.36 -11.69 3.57
C THR A 445 -1.86 -11.62 5.00
N TYR A 446 -2.33 -12.77 5.52
CA TYR A 446 -2.55 -12.96 6.95
C TYR A 446 -1.26 -13.50 7.57
N CYS A 447 -0.61 -12.68 8.40
CA CYS A 447 0.73 -12.97 8.92
C CYS A 447 0.70 -13.28 10.42
N CYS A 448 1.33 -14.38 10.85
CA CYS A 448 1.33 -14.75 12.28
C CYS A 448 2.00 -13.71 13.19
N TYR A 449 2.96 -12.95 12.67
CA TYR A 449 3.66 -11.90 13.40
C TYR A 449 2.81 -10.64 13.56
N SER A 450 2.21 -10.14 12.48
CA SER A 450 1.47 -8.87 12.51
C SER A 450 0.02 -8.99 12.95
N ALA A 451 -0.62 -10.16 12.76
CA ALA A 451 -2.00 -10.40 13.14
C ALA A 451 -2.36 -10.12 14.61
N PRO A 452 -1.53 -10.46 15.62
CA PRO A 452 -1.79 -10.10 17.02
C PRO A 452 -1.93 -8.60 17.25
N PHE A 453 -1.14 -7.76 16.58
CA PHE A 453 -1.17 -6.30 16.80
C PHE A 453 -2.48 -5.70 16.29
N MET A 454 -2.96 -6.18 15.14
CA MET A 454 -4.29 -5.85 14.65
C MET A 454 -5.37 -6.37 15.60
N ALA A 455 -5.21 -7.57 16.15
CA ALA A 455 -6.15 -8.13 17.12
C ALA A 455 -6.22 -7.31 18.41
N PHE A 456 -5.10 -6.76 18.91
CA PHE A 456 -5.13 -5.90 20.11
C PHE A 456 -6.03 -4.68 19.93
N ASP A 457 -5.99 -4.02 18.77
CA ASP A 457 -6.89 -2.91 18.46
C ASP A 457 -8.34 -3.40 18.27
N LEU A 458 -8.53 -4.46 17.47
CA LEU A 458 -9.87 -5.01 17.16
C LEU A 458 -10.61 -5.56 18.39
N ASN A 459 -9.89 -6.02 19.42
CA ASN A 459 -10.47 -6.48 20.68
C ASN A 459 -11.23 -5.38 21.43
N TRP A 460 -11.00 -4.11 21.10
CA TRP A 460 -11.75 -2.99 21.66
C TRP A 460 -13.05 -2.68 20.91
N ALA A 461 -13.30 -3.29 19.74
CA ALA A 461 -14.55 -3.12 19.03
C ALA A 461 -15.75 -3.50 19.92
N VAL A 462 -16.90 -2.86 19.72
CA VAL A 462 -18.10 -3.15 20.52
C VAL A 462 -18.61 -4.57 20.24
N ASP A 463 -18.61 -4.97 18.96
CA ASP A 463 -18.97 -6.32 18.54
C ASP A 463 -17.75 -7.26 18.60
N PRO A 464 -17.77 -8.31 19.44
CA PRO A 464 -16.68 -9.27 19.53
C PRO A 464 -16.35 -9.98 18.22
N ALA A 465 -17.27 -10.03 17.24
CA ALA A 465 -17.01 -10.63 15.93
C ALA A 465 -15.86 -9.93 15.19
N PHE A 466 -15.60 -8.65 15.47
CA PHE A 466 -14.52 -7.91 14.83
C PHE A 466 -13.14 -8.47 15.20
N GLY A 467 -12.85 -8.62 16.49
CA GLY A 467 -11.60 -9.23 16.97
C GLY A 467 -11.56 -10.75 16.81
N TYR A 468 -12.70 -11.43 16.97
CA TYR A 468 -12.75 -12.89 16.93
C TYR A 468 -12.20 -13.47 15.62
N GLY A 469 -12.59 -12.91 14.46
CA GLY A 469 -12.14 -13.43 13.17
C GLY A 469 -10.63 -13.36 12.98
N GLN A 470 -9.98 -12.31 13.52
CA GLN A 470 -8.53 -12.19 13.50
C GLN A 470 -7.86 -13.30 14.33
N LEU A 471 -8.43 -13.65 15.48
CA LEU A 471 -7.87 -14.69 16.36
C LEU A 471 -8.16 -16.11 15.84
N ALA A 472 -9.37 -16.32 15.31
CA ALA A 472 -9.90 -17.63 14.98
C ALA A 472 -9.30 -18.24 13.70
N ASN A 473 -8.70 -17.42 12.82
CA ASN A 473 -8.01 -17.94 11.65
C ASN A 473 -6.65 -18.56 12.00
N SER A 474 -5.92 -18.10 13.02
CA SER A 474 -4.61 -18.67 13.36
C SER A 474 -4.61 -20.19 13.58
N PRO A 475 -5.49 -20.77 14.43
CA PRO A 475 -5.56 -22.22 14.57
C PRO A 475 -6.12 -22.91 13.32
N HIS A 476 -6.88 -22.21 12.48
CA HIS A 476 -7.41 -22.75 11.24
C HIS A 476 -6.36 -22.85 10.12
N VAL A 477 -5.45 -21.87 10.05
CA VAL A 477 -4.36 -21.83 9.07
C VAL A 477 -3.08 -22.49 9.55
N ALA A 478 -3.04 -22.94 10.81
CA ALA A 478 -1.87 -23.59 11.41
C ALA A 478 -1.40 -24.80 10.61
N TYR A 479 -0.10 -25.09 10.70
CA TYR A 479 0.43 -26.38 10.26
C TYR A 479 0.02 -27.48 11.23
N GLU A 480 0.09 -28.73 10.77
CA GLU A 480 -0.26 -29.93 11.55
C GLU A 480 0.56 -30.05 12.85
N ASP A 481 1.75 -29.44 12.90
CA ASP A 481 2.64 -29.45 14.07
C ASP A 481 2.40 -28.32 15.07
N GLY A 482 1.38 -27.48 14.87
CA GLY A 482 0.99 -26.39 15.77
C GLY A 482 1.59 -25.01 15.43
N ARG A 483 2.50 -24.91 14.46
CA ARG A 483 3.02 -23.61 14.00
C ARG A 483 1.93 -22.76 13.37
N PHE A 484 1.98 -21.46 13.63
CA PHE A 484 1.23 -20.48 12.85
C PHE A 484 2.08 -20.06 11.64
N PRO A 485 1.53 -20.12 10.42
CA PRO A 485 2.31 -19.85 9.21
C PRO A 485 2.73 -18.38 9.16
N TRP A 486 3.93 -18.12 8.61
CA TRP A 486 4.37 -16.74 8.40
C TRP A 486 3.37 -15.97 7.52
N TYR A 487 2.88 -16.58 6.43
CA TYR A 487 1.80 -16.03 5.62
C TYR A 487 0.75 -17.07 5.27
N ALA A 488 -0.52 -16.65 5.28
CA ALA A 488 -1.63 -17.36 4.68
C ALA A 488 -2.40 -16.46 3.70
N THR A 489 -2.89 -17.08 2.63
CA THR A 489 -3.84 -16.53 1.66
C THR A 489 -5.08 -17.42 1.64
N PRO A 490 -6.19 -17.02 0.99
CA PRO A 490 -7.34 -17.90 0.80
C PRO A 490 -6.98 -19.31 0.30
N GLN A 491 -6.01 -19.40 -0.59
CA GLN A 491 -5.67 -20.64 -1.28
C GLN A 491 -4.68 -21.52 -0.51
N THR A 492 -3.76 -20.95 0.27
CA THR A 492 -2.69 -21.72 0.92
C THR A 492 -2.19 -21.06 2.20
N ASN A 493 -1.70 -21.89 3.14
CA ASN A 493 -0.87 -21.50 4.27
C ASN A 493 0.63 -21.78 4.03
N ARG A 494 1.01 -22.19 2.82
CA ARG A 494 2.40 -22.47 2.39
C ARG A 494 2.83 -21.48 1.32
N VAL A 495 2.74 -20.18 1.63
CA VAL A 495 3.30 -19.14 0.77
C VAL A 495 4.83 -19.30 0.75
N PRO A 496 5.49 -19.22 -0.42
CA PRO A 496 6.96 -19.30 -0.49
C PRO A 496 7.63 -18.18 0.31
N LEU A 497 8.71 -18.52 1.02
CA LEU A 497 9.47 -17.62 1.89
C LEU A 497 10.96 -17.90 1.73
N ASP A 498 11.78 -16.89 1.98
CA ASP A 498 13.24 -16.98 1.91
C ASP A 498 13.88 -17.59 3.18
N HIS A 499 13.09 -18.23 4.05
CA HIS A 499 13.59 -18.97 5.22
C HIS A 499 12.84 -20.28 5.47
N ALA A 500 13.58 -21.29 5.92
CA ALA A 500 13.08 -22.66 6.06
C ALA A 500 12.09 -22.88 7.22
N SER A 501 12.07 -21.99 8.22
CA SER A 501 11.18 -22.15 9.38
C SER A 501 9.71 -21.90 9.06
N ALA A 502 9.40 -21.12 8.01
CA ALA A 502 8.04 -20.84 7.54
C ALA A 502 7.02 -20.36 8.60
N THR A 503 7.52 -19.88 9.75
CA THR A 503 6.77 -19.43 10.93
C THR A 503 7.45 -18.21 11.52
N GLY A 504 6.80 -17.56 12.49
CA GLY A 504 7.33 -16.43 13.23
C GLY A 504 6.94 -16.43 14.69
N GLN A 505 7.52 -15.51 15.44
CA GLN A 505 7.00 -15.08 16.72
C GLN A 505 5.56 -14.60 16.52
N SER A 506 4.68 -14.94 17.47
CA SER A 506 3.27 -14.57 17.39
C SER A 506 2.72 -14.37 18.79
N ALA A 507 2.05 -13.25 19.03
CA ALA A 507 1.32 -12.98 20.27
C ALA A 507 -0.17 -13.39 20.19
N ILE A 508 -0.58 -14.24 19.24
CA ILE A 508 -1.99 -14.62 19.06
C ILE A 508 -2.60 -15.25 20.34
N PRO A 509 -1.95 -16.19 21.05
CA PRO A 509 -2.48 -16.71 22.30
C PRO A 509 -2.70 -15.61 23.34
N TRP A 510 -1.76 -14.69 23.47
CA TRP A 510 -1.90 -13.53 24.35
C TRP A 510 -3.03 -12.58 23.92
N ALA A 511 -3.14 -12.26 22.63
CA ALA A 511 -4.24 -11.48 22.08
C ALA A 511 -5.61 -12.13 22.29
N THR A 512 -5.68 -13.47 22.27
CA THR A 512 -6.91 -14.22 22.58
C THR A 512 -7.29 -14.09 24.05
N TRP A 513 -6.32 -14.12 24.95
CA TRP A 513 -6.58 -13.85 26.36
C TRP A 513 -7.03 -12.40 26.59
N ARG A 514 -6.40 -11.42 25.92
CA ARG A 514 -6.83 -10.01 25.98
C ARG A 514 -8.27 -9.83 25.48
N PHE A 515 -8.64 -10.50 24.39
CA PHE A 515 -10.01 -10.53 23.89
C PHE A 515 -11.01 -11.00 24.95
N TYR A 516 -10.71 -12.11 25.63
CA TYR A 516 -11.53 -12.58 26.74
C TYR A 516 -11.60 -11.59 27.90
N GLN A 517 -10.50 -10.88 28.21
CA GLN A 517 -10.51 -9.86 29.26
C GLN A 517 -11.44 -8.69 28.94
N VAL A 518 -11.60 -8.33 27.66
CA VAL A 518 -12.53 -7.27 27.22
C VAL A 518 -13.97 -7.80 27.18
N HIS A 519 -14.25 -8.87 26.43
CA HIS A 519 -15.62 -9.29 26.14
C HIS A 519 -16.19 -10.31 27.12
N ARG A 520 -15.35 -11.01 27.89
CA ARG A 520 -15.72 -12.06 28.85
C ARG A 520 -16.52 -13.23 28.25
N ARG A 521 -16.40 -13.43 26.93
CA ARG A 521 -17.08 -14.50 26.18
C ARG A 521 -16.30 -15.81 26.20
N LYS A 522 -16.57 -16.66 27.19
CA LYS A 522 -15.95 -17.99 27.31
C LYS A 522 -16.25 -18.88 26.10
N ASP A 523 -17.46 -18.79 25.58
CA ASP A 523 -17.95 -19.51 24.40
C ASP A 523 -17.14 -19.20 23.13
N LEU A 524 -16.57 -18.00 23.03
CA LEU A 524 -15.73 -17.61 21.89
C LEU A 524 -14.27 -18.07 22.03
N ILE A 525 -13.71 -18.15 23.23
CA ILE A 525 -12.31 -18.64 23.40
C ILE A 525 -12.22 -20.17 23.49
N ALA A 526 -13.27 -20.85 23.92
CA ALA A 526 -13.31 -22.31 24.02
C ALA A 526 -12.90 -23.03 22.72
N PRO A 527 -13.46 -22.70 21.53
CA PRO A 527 -13.07 -23.36 20.29
C PRO A 527 -11.64 -23.03 19.82
N LEU A 528 -11.02 -21.97 20.36
CA LEU A 528 -9.66 -21.56 19.98
C LEU A 528 -8.59 -22.26 20.82
N TYR A 529 -8.95 -22.69 22.04
CA TYR A 529 -8.01 -23.16 23.05
C TYR A 529 -7.07 -24.26 22.54
N ALA A 530 -7.59 -25.27 21.85
CA ALA A 530 -6.79 -26.39 21.36
C ALA A 530 -5.67 -25.95 20.40
N GLY A 531 -5.93 -25.00 19.52
CA GLY A 531 -4.90 -24.49 18.61
C GLY A 531 -3.93 -23.52 19.27
N MET A 532 -4.37 -22.74 20.25
CA MET A 532 -3.45 -21.92 21.08
C MET A 532 -2.50 -22.79 21.89
N LYS A 533 -3.03 -23.90 22.43
CA LYS A 533 -2.27 -24.94 23.13
C LYS A 533 -1.23 -25.60 22.21
N ALA A 534 -1.66 -26.06 21.03
CA ALA A 534 -0.76 -26.68 20.06
C ALA A 534 0.40 -25.75 19.66
N ASN A 535 0.16 -24.43 19.58
CA ASN A 535 1.21 -23.47 19.27
C ASN A 535 2.25 -23.36 20.39
N VAL A 536 1.85 -23.25 21.66
CA VAL A 536 2.81 -23.20 22.77
C VAL A 536 3.54 -24.53 22.94
N ASP A 537 2.87 -25.67 22.70
CA ASP A 537 3.49 -26.99 22.71
C ASP A 537 4.59 -27.11 21.64
N TRP A 538 4.35 -26.55 20.45
CA TRP A 538 5.36 -26.49 19.40
C TRP A 538 6.57 -25.65 19.81
N TRP A 539 6.36 -24.45 20.37
CA TRP A 539 7.46 -23.61 20.85
C TRP A 539 8.29 -24.32 21.92
N ILE A 540 7.64 -24.97 22.88
CA ILE A 540 8.32 -25.80 23.90
C ILE A 540 9.18 -26.88 23.23
N ARG A 541 8.59 -27.67 22.33
CA ARG A 541 9.26 -28.82 21.70
C ARG A 541 10.43 -28.41 20.80
N ASP A 542 10.25 -27.38 19.97
CA ASP A 542 11.14 -27.10 18.84
C ASP A 542 12.12 -25.96 19.12
N ARG A 543 11.76 -25.04 20.04
CA ARG A 543 12.50 -23.80 20.30
C ARG A 543 13.14 -23.79 21.70
N ASP A 544 12.76 -24.70 22.61
CA ASP A 544 13.41 -24.95 23.91
C ASP A 544 13.75 -26.46 24.07
N PRO A 545 14.57 -27.05 23.16
CA PRO A 545 14.81 -28.49 23.15
C PRO A 545 15.62 -29.02 24.34
N ASP A 546 16.36 -28.16 25.05
CA ASP A 546 17.08 -28.52 26.28
C ASP A 546 16.25 -28.28 27.56
N GLY A 547 15.07 -27.66 27.42
CA GLY A 547 14.10 -27.42 28.48
C GLY A 547 14.54 -26.37 29.51
N ASN A 548 15.57 -25.58 29.20
CA ASN A 548 16.14 -24.62 30.14
C ASN A 548 15.23 -23.40 30.37
N GLY A 549 14.18 -23.23 29.55
CA GLY A 549 13.21 -22.15 29.65
C GLY A 549 13.53 -20.93 28.79
N LEU A 550 14.57 -20.98 27.96
CA LEU A 550 14.92 -19.94 26.99
C LEU A 550 14.60 -20.43 25.59
N PHE A 551 13.92 -19.58 24.83
CA PHE A 551 13.45 -19.94 23.50
C PHE A 551 14.41 -19.42 22.44
N SER A 552 14.88 -20.35 21.61
CA SER A 552 15.72 -20.05 20.47
C SER A 552 14.93 -19.54 19.27
N ILE A 553 15.58 -18.92 18.30
CA ILE A 553 15.07 -18.75 16.94
C ILE A 553 15.98 -19.46 15.95
N ASP A 554 15.42 -19.93 14.81
CA ASP A 554 16.20 -20.60 13.76
C ASP A 554 16.62 -19.65 12.64
N HIS A 555 15.89 -18.55 12.47
CA HIS A 555 16.18 -17.54 11.46
C HIS A 555 15.78 -16.13 11.94
N GLN A 556 16.50 -15.10 11.50
CA GLN A 556 16.24 -13.70 11.90
C GLN A 556 14.83 -13.23 11.53
N LEU A 557 14.34 -13.66 10.36
CA LEU A 557 12.98 -13.35 9.90
C LEU A 557 11.91 -13.83 10.88
N GLU A 558 12.14 -14.88 11.70
CA GLU A 558 11.15 -15.30 12.71
C GLU A 558 10.83 -14.20 13.73
N THR A 559 11.72 -13.21 13.89
CA THR A 559 11.54 -12.11 14.84
C THR A 559 10.65 -10.98 14.33
N GLY A 560 10.41 -10.90 13.02
CA GLY A 560 9.79 -9.74 12.37
C GLY A 560 10.63 -8.47 12.40
N MET A 561 11.91 -8.57 12.79
CA MET A 561 12.92 -7.52 12.76
C MET A 561 14.02 -7.95 11.78
N ASP A 562 13.66 -8.01 10.50
CA ASP A 562 14.42 -8.68 9.44
C ASP A 562 15.85 -8.15 9.28
N ASP A 563 16.02 -6.84 9.34
CA ASP A 563 17.30 -6.14 9.17
C ASP A 563 18.05 -5.90 10.50
N LEU A 564 17.54 -6.42 11.62
CA LEU A 564 18.22 -6.27 12.91
C LEU A 564 19.41 -7.23 12.98
N ASP A 565 20.62 -6.68 12.83
CA ASP A 565 21.85 -7.45 13.01
C ASP A 565 22.12 -7.73 14.49
N ARG A 566 22.14 -9.02 14.85
CA ARG A 566 22.44 -9.49 16.20
C ARG A 566 23.92 -9.76 16.29
N ARG A 567 24.67 -8.80 16.81
CA ARG A 567 26.14 -8.85 16.86
C ARG A 567 26.65 -9.75 17.99
N TRP A 568 27.64 -10.56 17.64
CA TRP A 568 28.36 -11.50 18.50
C TRP A 568 29.84 -11.18 18.45
N GLN A 569 30.58 -11.55 19.50
CA GLN A 569 32.03 -11.44 19.52
C GLN A 569 32.67 -12.53 18.66
N GLY A 570 32.08 -13.74 18.71
CA GLY A 570 32.41 -14.87 17.86
C GLY A 570 31.53 -14.94 16.60
N PRO A 571 31.65 -16.05 15.83
CA PRO A 571 30.72 -16.34 14.75
C PRO A 571 29.28 -16.39 15.26
N LYS A 572 28.34 -15.81 14.49
CA LYS A 572 26.91 -15.88 14.82
C LYS A 572 26.46 -17.34 14.93
N PRO A 573 25.87 -17.76 16.07
CA PRO A 573 25.38 -19.12 16.23
C PRO A 573 24.22 -19.39 15.28
N LYS A 574 24.07 -20.66 14.88
CA LYS A 574 22.98 -21.08 13.97
C LYS A 574 21.61 -20.81 14.58
N ARG A 575 21.45 -21.16 15.86
CA ARG A 575 20.31 -20.82 16.71
C ARG A 575 20.81 -20.09 17.93
N TYR A 576 20.04 -19.14 18.42
CA TYR A 576 20.34 -18.44 19.67
C TYR A 576 19.09 -18.25 20.49
N GLU A 577 19.24 -18.31 21.81
CA GLU A 577 18.22 -18.00 22.79
C GLU A 577 17.96 -16.50 22.77
N ALA A 578 16.80 -16.13 22.25
CA ALA A 578 16.46 -14.74 22.00
C ALA A 578 15.61 -14.17 23.14
N ILE A 579 15.95 -12.95 23.58
CA ILE A 579 15.20 -12.24 24.64
C ILE A 579 13.74 -12.09 24.23
N ASP A 580 13.51 -11.66 23.00
CA ASP A 580 12.20 -11.40 22.44
C ASP A 580 11.38 -12.68 22.26
N ALA A 581 11.96 -13.74 21.67
CA ALA A 581 11.26 -15.02 21.53
C ALA A 581 10.82 -15.56 22.90
N THR A 582 11.70 -15.51 23.90
CA THR A 582 11.38 -15.93 25.26
C THR A 582 10.28 -15.08 25.89
N ALA A 583 10.31 -13.76 25.71
CA ALA A 583 9.28 -12.84 26.20
C ALA A 583 7.90 -13.12 25.57
N TYR A 584 7.84 -13.34 24.26
CA TYR A 584 6.59 -13.71 23.57
C TYR A 584 6.04 -15.04 24.09
N VAL A 585 6.90 -16.04 24.25
CA VAL A 585 6.44 -17.36 24.72
C VAL A 585 5.98 -17.30 26.16
N VAL A 586 6.61 -16.52 27.06
CA VAL A 586 6.12 -16.30 28.43
C VAL A 586 4.71 -15.70 28.42
N LEU A 587 4.46 -14.67 27.59
CA LEU A 587 3.14 -14.07 27.44
C LEU A 587 2.10 -15.10 26.96
N ASN A 588 2.46 -15.91 25.98
CA ASN A 588 1.57 -16.93 25.42
C ASN A 588 1.31 -18.08 26.38
N LEU A 589 2.32 -18.57 27.10
CA LEU A 589 2.15 -19.62 28.13
C LEU A 589 1.24 -19.15 29.25
N ARG A 590 1.43 -17.91 29.73
CA ARG A 590 0.53 -17.29 30.73
C ARG A 590 -0.89 -17.18 30.18
N ALA A 591 -1.05 -16.79 28.92
CA ALA A 591 -2.34 -16.68 28.27
C ALA A 591 -3.06 -18.03 28.15
N VAL A 592 -2.36 -19.08 27.67
CA VAL A 592 -2.90 -20.45 27.58
C VAL A 592 -3.24 -20.99 28.95
N ALA A 593 -2.39 -20.79 29.97
CA ALA A 593 -2.68 -21.19 31.34
C ALA A 593 -3.94 -20.51 31.91
N ASN A 594 -4.13 -19.23 31.59
CA ASN A 594 -5.31 -18.48 32.02
C ASN A 594 -6.59 -18.91 31.30
N MET A 595 -6.52 -19.15 29.98
CA MET A 595 -7.63 -19.74 29.22
C MET A 595 -8.01 -21.10 29.77
N ALA A 596 -7.01 -21.97 29.99
CA ALA A 596 -7.18 -23.30 30.58
C ALA A 596 -7.93 -23.24 31.92
N ARG A 597 -7.53 -22.34 32.82
CA ARG A 597 -8.19 -22.15 34.12
C ARG A 597 -9.65 -21.74 33.99
N VAL A 598 -9.95 -20.81 33.09
CA VAL A 598 -11.32 -20.30 32.87
C VAL A 598 -12.24 -21.35 32.22
N LEU A 599 -11.66 -22.25 31.42
CA LEU A 599 -12.35 -23.33 30.70
C LEU A 599 -12.39 -24.66 31.50
N GLY A 600 -11.72 -24.75 32.65
CA GLY A 600 -11.73 -25.94 33.51
C GLY A 600 -10.62 -26.95 33.24
N HIS A 601 -9.65 -26.64 32.38
CA HIS A 601 -8.47 -27.47 32.11
C HIS A 601 -7.38 -27.24 33.17
N THR A 602 -7.63 -27.69 34.41
CA THR A 602 -6.80 -27.38 35.58
C THR A 602 -5.34 -27.87 35.45
N ASP A 603 -5.12 -29.05 34.85
CA ASP A 603 -3.78 -29.59 34.68
C ASP A 603 -2.96 -28.80 33.66
N ASP A 604 -3.57 -28.44 32.52
CA ASP A 604 -2.94 -27.56 31.53
C ASP A 604 -2.62 -26.19 32.17
N ALA A 605 -3.54 -25.63 32.96
CA ALA A 605 -3.31 -24.35 33.64
C ALA A 605 -2.10 -24.38 34.57
N ARG A 606 -1.91 -25.49 35.31
CA ARG A 606 -0.75 -25.69 36.17
C ARG A 606 0.54 -25.89 35.36
N THR A 607 0.49 -26.72 34.33
CA THR A 607 1.65 -27.05 33.48
C THR A 607 2.20 -25.82 32.77
N TYR A 608 1.36 -25.09 32.02
CA TYR A 608 1.81 -23.92 31.27
C TYR A 608 2.17 -22.74 32.17
N GLY A 609 1.49 -22.59 33.31
CA GLY A 609 1.86 -21.61 34.33
C GLY A 609 3.27 -21.87 34.88
N ALA A 610 3.56 -23.11 35.28
CA ALA A 610 4.88 -23.49 35.78
C ALA A 610 5.98 -23.33 34.73
N TYR A 611 5.68 -23.61 33.45
CA TYR A 611 6.63 -23.38 32.35
C TYR A 611 6.92 -21.89 32.15
N ALA A 612 5.88 -21.04 32.16
CA ALA A 612 6.05 -19.60 32.05
C ALA A 612 6.93 -19.04 33.18
N ASP A 613 6.72 -19.51 34.42
CA ASP A 613 7.53 -19.10 35.56
C ASP A 613 8.99 -19.58 35.45
N ARG A 614 9.22 -20.77 34.88
CA ARG A 614 10.58 -21.25 34.58
C ARG A 614 11.26 -20.35 33.55
N ALA A 615 10.59 -20.04 32.45
CA ALA A 615 11.13 -19.20 31.39
C ALA A 615 11.40 -17.75 31.84
N ALA A 616 10.50 -17.19 32.65
CA ALA A 616 10.71 -15.88 33.28
C ALA A 616 11.93 -15.88 34.21
N ARG A 617 12.09 -16.91 35.05
CA ARG A 617 13.30 -17.06 35.89
C ARG A 617 14.56 -17.21 35.06
N ALA A 618 14.55 -18.05 34.02
CA ALA A 618 15.70 -18.24 33.15
C ALA A 618 16.12 -16.93 32.46
N THR A 619 15.15 -16.13 31.99
CA THR A 619 15.41 -14.79 31.43
C THR A 619 16.15 -13.92 32.45
N GLN A 620 15.71 -13.93 33.70
CA GLN A 620 16.31 -13.12 34.77
C GLN A 620 17.70 -13.60 35.20
N THR A 621 17.91 -14.90 35.30
CA THR A 621 19.18 -15.44 35.83
C THR A 621 20.23 -15.64 34.74
N VAL A 622 19.82 -15.84 33.48
CA VAL A 622 20.70 -16.23 32.38
C VAL A 622 20.88 -15.13 31.34
N LEU A 623 19.86 -14.32 31.05
CA LEU A 623 19.97 -13.28 30.01
C LEU A 623 20.32 -11.89 30.58
N TRP A 624 20.09 -11.66 31.88
CA TRP A 624 20.46 -10.40 32.53
C TRP A 624 21.98 -10.25 32.69
N ASP A 625 22.49 -9.09 32.33
CA ASP A 625 23.86 -8.65 32.56
C ASP A 625 23.84 -7.52 33.61
N PRO A 626 24.22 -7.80 34.87
CA PRO A 626 24.17 -6.80 35.93
C PRO A 626 25.21 -5.69 35.76
N ALA A 627 26.32 -5.94 35.05
CA ALA A 627 27.35 -4.91 34.83
C ALA A 627 26.89 -3.87 33.79
N LEU A 628 26.15 -4.33 32.79
CA LEU A 628 25.58 -3.47 31.75
C LEU A 628 24.15 -3.00 32.06
N GLU A 629 23.49 -3.58 33.05
CA GLU A 629 22.08 -3.34 33.39
C GLU A 629 21.14 -3.55 32.20
N ARG A 630 21.37 -4.63 31.45
CA ARG A 630 20.54 -5.01 30.28
C ARG A 630 20.42 -6.51 30.09
N TYR A 631 19.41 -6.92 29.34
CA TYR A 631 19.29 -8.29 28.85
C TYR A 631 20.09 -8.48 27.56
N ARG A 632 20.62 -9.69 27.33
CA ARG A 632 21.44 -10.03 26.16
C ARG A 632 21.03 -11.41 25.66
N ASP A 633 20.92 -11.59 24.34
CA ASP A 633 20.67 -12.92 23.76
C ASP A 633 21.86 -13.83 24.07
N ARG A 634 21.63 -15.14 24.06
CA ARG A 634 22.64 -16.13 24.45
C ARG A 634 22.79 -17.22 23.39
N SER A 635 24.03 -17.61 23.13
CA SER A 635 24.36 -18.82 22.38
C SER A 635 24.11 -20.04 23.29
N PRO A 636 23.20 -20.97 22.95
CA PRO A 636 22.98 -22.18 23.75
C PRO A 636 24.23 -23.06 23.79
N ASP A 637 25.03 -23.04 22.72
CA ASP A 637 26.20 -23.90 22.54
C ASP A 637 27.42 -23.45 23.36
N THR A 638 27.66 -22.13 23.44
CA THR A 638 28.88 -21.55 24.03
C THR A 638 28.61 -20.74 25.29
N GLY A 639 27.36 -20.34 25.55
CA GLY A 639 27.02 -19.38 26.59
C GLY A 639 27.44 -17.94 26.30
N GLU A 640 28.03 -17.67 25.12
CA GLU A 640 28.34 -16.32 24.67
C GLU A 640 27.07 -15.46 24.64
N ARG A 641 27.20 -14.16 24.92
CA ARG A 641 26.11 -13.19 24.88
C ARG A 641 26.37 -12.11 23.84
N THR A 642 25.33 -11.64 23.16
CA THR A 642 25.41 -10.56 22.16
C THR A 642 26.05 -9.29 22.72
N ASP A 643 26.88 -8.58 21.96
CA ASP A 643 27.69 -7.45 22.45
C ASP A 643 27.06 -6.06 22.18
N TYR A 644 25.87 -6.01 21.59
CA TYR A 644 25.20 -4.77 21.18
C TYR A 644 23.85 -4.52 21.92
N ASN A 645 23.24 -3.38 21.64
CA ASN A 645 21.91 -2.98 22.12
C ASN A 645 20.87 -3.06 20.99
N SER A 646 19.69 -3.61 21.28
CA SER A 646 18.51 -3.47 20.43
C SER A 646 17.27 -3.26 21.29
N ILE A 647 16.14 -2.90 20.66
CA ILE A 647 14.87 -2.69 21.38
C ILE A 647 14.43 -3.91 22.22
N THR A 648 14.94 -5.11 21.91
CA THR A 648 14.59 -6.35 22.61
C THR A 648 15.04 -6.38 24.06
N ILE A 649 15.99 -5.53 24.46
CA ILE A 649 16.39 -5.40 25.86
C ILE A 649 15.23 -4.96 26.76
N PHE A 650 14.19 -4.32 26.21
CA PHE A 650 13.00 -3.89 26.94
C PHE A 650 11.87 -4.93 26.95
N TYR A 651 11.97 -6.01 26.19
CA TYR A 651 10.89 -7.00 26.08
C TYR A 651 10.57 -7.71 27.40
N PRO A 652 11.54 -7.95 28.31
CA PRO A 652 11.23 -8.46 29.65
C PRO A 652 10.38 -7.49 30.50
N LEU A 653 10.48 -6.16 30.30
CA LEU A 653 9.54 -5.21 30.92
C LEU A 653 8.14 -5.38 30.35
N PHE A 654 8.04 -5.41 29.01
CA PHE A 654 6.79 -5.62 28.29
C PHE A 654 6.08 -6.93 28.66
N ALA A 655 6.83 -8.02 28.83
CA ALA A 655 6.29 -9.33 29.21
C ALA A 655 5.99 -9.48 30.71
N GLY A 656 6.30 -8.47 31.53
CA GLY A 656 6.18 -8.55 32.99
C GLY A 656 7.08 -9.64 33.59
N ILE A 657 8.32 -9.70 33.11
CA ILE A 657 9.41 -10.57 33.60
C ILE A 657 10.37 -9.75 34.48
N ALA A 658 10.71 -8.53 34.03
CA ALA A 658 11.63 -7.64 34.72
C ALA A 658 11.12 -7.28 36.13
N GLU A 659 12.05 -7.25 37.08
CA GLU A 659 11.81 -6.93 38.49
C GLU A 659 12.30 -5.51 38.81
N ARG A 660 12.06 -5.03 40.03
CA ARG A 660 12.38 -3.65 40.43
C ARG A 660 13.88 -3.37 40.27
N GLU A 661 14.71 -4.36 40.53
CA GLU A 661 16.16 -4.32 40.46
C GLU A 661 16.67 -4.14 39.02
N ASN A 662 15.87 -4.51 38.01
CA ASN A 662 16.23 -4.35 36.60
C ASN A 662 15.88 -2.96 36.05
N LEU A 663 15.19 -2.09 36.80
CA LEU A 663 14.69 -0.80 36.31
C LEU A 663 15.80 0.22 35.99
N GLY A 664 17.05 -0.04 36.39
CA GLY A 664 18.22 0.71 35.91
C GLY A 664 18.29 0.76 34.37
N LEU A 665 17.79 -0.29 33.69
CA LEU A 665 17.60 -0.37 32.24
C LEU A 665 16.87 0.85 31.67
N VAL A 666 15.84 1.36 32.37
CA VAL A 666 15.02 2.49 31.90
C VAL A 666 15.81 3.79 31.94
N SER A 667 16.45 4.10 33.07
CA SER A 667 17.23 5.32 33.21
C SER A 667 18.49 5.31 32.34
N ARG A 668 19.13 4.15 32.20
CA ARG A 668 20.38 4.01 31.47
C ARG A 668 20.20 4.07 29.96
N TYR A 669 19.11 3.49 29.45
CA TYR A 669 18.88 3.33 28.01
C TYR A 669 17.61 4.04 27.52
N LEU A 670 16.43 3.71 28.07
CA LEU A 670 15.14 4.18 27.52
C LEU A 670 15.01 5.71 27.54
N LEU A 671 15.36 6.33 28.67
CA LEU A 671 15.27 7.78 28.87
C LEU A 671 16.55 8.53 28.47
N ASN A 672 17.57 7.81 28.01
CA ASN A 672 18.86 8.41 27.65
C ASN A 672 18.81 8.93 26.21
N PRO A 673 18.98 10.25 25.98
CA PRO A 673 18.88 10.84 24.65
C PRO A 673 20.00 10.44 23.68
N LYS A 674 21.07 9.81 24.18
CA LYS A 674 22.15 9.23 23.36
C LYS A 674 21.90 7.76 23.00
N GLU A 675 20.80 7.17 23.49
CA GLU A 675 20.41 5.78 23.26
C GLU A 675 19.00 5.74 22.66
N TYR A 676 17.95 5.49 23.45
CA TYR A 676 16.58 5.34 22.97
C TYR A 676 15.68 6.55 23.23
N GLY A 677 16.13 7.52 24.04
CA GLY A 677 15.41 8.76 24.36
C GLY A 677 15.60 9.87 23.32
N THR A 678 15.74 9.51 22.05
CA THR A 678 15.98 10.46 20.94
C THR A 678 14.73 11.35 20.73
N PRO A 679 14.77 12.38 19.85
CA PRO A 679 13.59 13.19 19.55
C PRO A 679 12.35 12.38 19.10
N HIS A 680 12.57 11.19 18.55
CA HIS A 680 11.54 10.19 18.25
C HIS A 680 11.91 8.89 18.99
N PRO A 681 11.50 8.77 20.27
CA PRO A 681 12.02 7.74 21.16
C PRO A 681 11.54 6.34 20.79
N VAL A 682 12.28 5.33 21.23
CA VAL A 682 12.01 3.90 20.95
C VAL A 682 12.00 3.62 19.43
N PRO A 683 13.14 3.83 18.73
CA PRO A 683 13.28 3.64 17.29
C PRO A 683 13.26 2.18 16.83
#